data_AF-A0A935TYY5-F1
#
_entry.id   AF-A0A935TYY5-F1
#
_cell.length_a   1.000
_cell.length_b   1.000
_cell.length_c   1.000
_cell.angle_alpha   90.00
_cell.angle_beta   90.00
_cell.angle_gamma   90.00
#
_symmetry.space_group_name_H-M   'P 1'
#
loop_
_entity.id
_entity.type
_entity.pdbx_description
1 polymer ?
#
loop_
_entity_poly.entity_id
_entity_poly.type
_entity_poly.pdbx_seq_one_letter_code
_entity_poly.pdbx_strand_id
1 'polypeptide(L)'
;MREAPLPARPSPDPAEEWLWGWDPTPGIVSVWAEPDGRAFCWRRRADTGELWCERARFRPWLVLSSLEDLQHLEPEFVRASDGEAPRPTSRPTSSLASRPASRHGLTIRELEGPGELRYLVEADDGRALVSEILRSAGHRLGRKLGSLRQLGDDYALHLPPEEQYLVASGRTYFRGLTFDQVRRAQIDLETTSLHPDRGRIFLIAARAWDGHTEILEAQGQGDAAEAELLRQLVAWVRRCDPDVIENHNLHGFDLPFLARRAEVLGVPLWLGRAGGPGLRERPAARGASFPEPEPESEPERDPEREPPPGAAGATATATPSAGAPGRQPGGRGPSKAPGGAAGRRAGGDDAKSRRRQRFTVPGRELLDSLDFVRRHDFSARDLPGHGLKAVARHLGLTAADRELVPGHEVHAVYLRDPDRVRRYAAADVEEAAGVSRLLGGAAFALAHMVPRRYERLADAGAATGIIDPLLVRAYLRARAALPAHQPGDGTPHQGAALHLFATGVAERVVKADVASLYPSLMRQYQLGPARDRLGVLLTLVDRLVEQRLAAKARARAAAPASPARLLDEAISAAMKLVVNSAYGYLAAGALTRFSDVHAANRVTEHGRRVLGLLCRELAARGGTLLEADTDGVYFAVPQTWTEQDEQRIVAEVGALLPPLVQLQYDGRYAAMLSHEPKNYALLPYQGPLLLRGVAFRSSRAEPFGEEFLRQAIERLLRRDLPGVQRVYLEAVRALRERTLPVEQIAIKVRLTKAPEEYEAVRGQRRELPYEAMLQSGRERWSRGAVVHVVRLTGGRATVVDPPNDDDDDGSKQRARGAAATARHDYDVDYYVKSLRTTFAARLATGLSPEHFAAVFADPDQLSLFGPTLAGAEPILTRLTDAEASVLLPEAKRPPG
;
A
#
# COMPACT_ATOMS: atom_id res chain seq x y z
N MET A 1 0.25 1.33 52.20
CA MET A 1 1.25 0.98 51.17
C MET A 1 1.37 -0.54 51.12
N ARG A 2 1.22 -1.15 49.93
CA ARG A 2 1.73 -2.49 49.63
C ARG A 2 2.58 -2.33 48.37
N GLU A 3 3.82 -2.77 48.42
CA GLU A 3 4.69 -2.74 47.24
C GLU A 3 4.15 -3.73 46.20
N ALA A 4 3.85 -3.25 44.99
CA ALA A 4 3.58 -4.13 43.87
C ALA A 4 4.92 -4.78 43.46
N PRO A 5 4.95 -6.10 43.18
CA PRO A 5 6.19 -6.78 42.84
C PRO A 5 6.80 -6.22 41.56
N LEU A 6 8.13 -6.15 41.53
CA LEU A 6 8.91 -5.81 40.35
C LEU A 6 8.54 -6.75 39.19
N PRO A 7 8.25 -6.24 37.97
CA PRO A 7 8.01 -7.09 36.82
C PRO A 7 9.27 -7.91 36.47
N ALA A 8 9.03 -9.07 35.84
CA ALA A 8 9.97 -10.16 35.73
C ALA A 8 11.34 -9.81 35.10
N ARG A 9 12.35 -10.64 35.44
CA ARG A 9 13.67 -10.66 34.79
C ARG A 9 13.52 -10.69 33.24
N PRO A 10 14.42 -10.03 32.48
CA PRO A 10 14.39 -10.10 31.02
C PRO A 10 14.50 -11.54 30.52
N SER A 11 13.91 -11.81 29.36
CA SER A 11 14.07 -13.11 28.69
C SER A 11 15.55 -13.38 28.41
N PRO A 12 16.09 -14.57 28.71
CA PRO A 12 17.46 -14.93 28.37
C PRO A 12 17.66 -15.15 26.86
N ASP A 13 16.58 -15.14 26.06
CA ASP A 13 16.61 -15.30 24.61
C ASP A 13 16.58 -13.92 23.91
N PRO A 14 17.67 -13.52 23.20
CA PRO A 14 17.71 -12.28 22.42
C PRO A 14 16.63 -12.20 21.35
N ALA A 15 16.15 -13.32 20.80
CA ALA A 15 15.12 -13.32 19.76
C ALA A 15 13.80 -12.70 20.25
N GLU A 16 13.42 -12.97 21.50
CA GLU A 16 12.22 -12.37 22.12
C GLU A 16 12.39 -10.86 22.32
N GLU A 17 13.58 -10.39 22.72
CA GLU A 17 13.88 -8.94 22.81
C GLU A 17 13.89 -8.26 21.43
N TRP A 18 14.46 -8.92 20.42
CA TRP A 18 14.51 -8.43 19.05
C TRP A 18 13.13 -8.36 18.39
N LEU A 19 12.21 -9.25 18.76
CA LEU A 19 10.87 -9.34 18.15
C LEU A 19 9.79 -8.53 18.89
N TRP A 20 9.76 -8.57 20.23
CA TRP A 20 8.72 -7.94 21.04
C TRP A 20 9.19 -6.72 21.84
N GLY A 21 10.50 -6.50 21.93
CA GLY A 21 11.09 -5.48 22.80
C GLY A 21 11.23 -5.92 24.26
N TRP A 22 12.24 -5.35 24.92
CA TRP A 22 12.66 -5.70 26.28
C TRP A 22 11.95 -4.92 27.40
N ASP A 23 11.18 -3.87 27.09
CA ASP A 23 10.38 -3.16 28.09
C ASP A 23 8.96 -3.77 28.15
N PRO A 24 8.54 -4.35 29.30
CA PRO A 24 7.24 -5.01 29.43
C PRO A 24 6.06 -4.05 29.62
N THR A 25 6.25 -2.73 29.54
CA THR A 25 5.23 -1.68 29.76
C THR A 25 3.92 -1.99 29.01
N PRO A 26 2.82 -2.33 29.72
CA PRO A 26 1.56 -2.68 29.09
C PRO A 26 0.69 -1.45 28.79
N GLY A 27 -0.28 -1.64 27.89
CA GLY A 27 -1.39 -0.72 27.67
C GLY A 27 -1.08 0.47 26.75
N ILE A 28 0.09 0.54 26.11
CA ILE A 28 0.47 1.68 25.24
C ILE A 28 -0.49 1.77 24.05
N VAL A 29 -1.22 2.88 23.94
CA VAL A 29 -2.20 3.13 22.86
C VAL A 29 -1.75 4.21 21.88
N SER A 30 -0.90 5.15 22.30
CA SER A 30 -0.28 6.15 21.42
C SER A 30 1.03 6.66 22.00
N VAL A 31 2.02 6.91 21.13
CA VAL A 31 3.29 7.55 21.48
C VAL A 31 3.48 8.79 20.62
N TRP A 32 3.73 9.93 21.27
CA TRP A 32 4.19 11.15 20.64
C TRP A 32 5.58 11.49 21.16
N ALA A 33 6.53 11.76 20.28
CA ALA A 33 7.89 12.13 20.65
C ALA A 33 8.34 13.33 19.82
N GLU A 34 9.05 14.24 20.46
CA GLU A 34 9.57 15.46 19.84
C GLU A 34 11.10 15.36 19.66
N PRO A 35 11.69 16.10 18.71
CA PRO A 35 13.14 16.12 18.50
C PRO A 35 14.00 16.61 19.68
N ASP A 36 13.40 17.16 20.75
CA ASP A 36 14.07 17.64 21.98
C ASP A 36 14.16 16.55 23.09
N GLY A 37 13.95 15.30 22.70
CA GLY A 37 13.99 14.14 23.59
C GLY A 37 12.77 13.98 24.49
N ARG A 38 11.73 14.83 24.40
CA ARG A 38 10.48 14.62 25.13
C ARG A 38 9.64 13.53 24.45
N ALA A 39 9.10 12.61 25.25
CA ALA A 39 8.14 11.61 24.81
C ALA A 39 6.91 11.57 25.73
N PHE A 40 5.75 11.34 25.13
CA PHE A 40 4.45 11.22 25.78
C PHE A 40 3.86 9.88 25.36
N CYS A 41 3.62 9.02 26.34
CA CYS A 41 3.13 7.66 26.14
C CYS A 41 1.74 7.56 26.78
N TRP A 42 0.70 7.56 25.96
CA TRP A 42 -0.67 7.34 26.44
C TRP A 42 -0.90 5.85 26.61
N ARG A 43 -1.46 5.50 27.77
CA ARG A 43 -1.64 4.12 28.20
C ARG A 43 -3.09 3.94 28.66
N ARG A 44 -3.70 2.82 28.29
CA ARG A 44 -5.03 2.40 28.73
C ARG A 44 -4.96 1.14 29.57
N ARG A 45 -5.71 1.11 30.67
CA ARG A 45 -5.85 -0.05 31.55
C ARG A 45 -6.77 -1.07 30.90
N ALA A 46 -6.32 -2.32 30.80
CA ALA A 46 -7.09 -3.40 30.19
C ALA A 46 -8.36 -3.75 30.99
N ASP A 47 -8.32 -3.57 32.32
CA ASP A 47 -9.37 -3.90 33.27
C ASP A 47 -10.40 -2.79 33.47
N THR A 48 -9.95 -1.54 33.65
CA THR A 48 -10.85 -0.39 33.91
C THR A 48 -11.15 0.47 32.69
N GLY A 49 -10.39 0.32 31.60
CA GLY A 49 -10.42 1.25 30.46
C GLY A 49 -9.89 2.65 30.77
N GLU A 50 -9.35 2.90 31.97
CA GLU A 50 -8.77 4.19 32.39
C GLU A 50 -7.57 4.57 31.51
N LEU A 51 -7.50 5.84 31.10
CA LEU A 51 -6.41 6.39 30.31
C LEU A 51 -5.53 7.30 31.16
N TRP A 52 -4.20 7.17 31.04
CA TRP A 52 -3.24 8.13 31.57
C TRP A 52 -2.12 8.41 30.56
N CYS A 53 -1.42 9.54 30.75
CA CYS A 53 -0.25 9.90 29.95
C CYS A 53 1.02 9.81 30.82
N GLU A 54 1.94 8.92 30.44
CA GLU A 54 3.28 8.86 31.00
C GLU A 54 4.19 9.83 30.24
N ARG A 55 4.83 10.75 30.96
CA ARG A 55 5.88 11.62 30.40
C ARG A 55 7.23 10.93 30.57
N ALA A 56 7.95 10.76 29.47
CA ALA A 56 9.28 10.16 29.43
C ALA A 56 10.28 11.11 28.74
N ARG A 57 11.57 10.87 28.94
CA ARG A 57 12.63 11.43 28.09
C ARG A 57 13.45 10.31 27.47
N PHE A 58 13.95 10.59 26.28
CA PHE A 58 15.00 9.83 25.59
C PHE A 58 16.02 10.82 25.05
N ARG A 59 17.17 10.33 24.60
CA ARG A 59 18.15 11.15 23.88
C ARG A 59 17.99 10.89 22.39
N PRO A 60 17.65 11.91 21.59
CA PRO A 60 17.65 11.80 20.13
C PRO A 60 18.99 11.28 19.62
N TRP A 61 18.95 10.39 18.63
CA TRP A 61 20.12 9.68 18.16
C TRP A 61 20.20 9.55 16.63
N LEU A 62 21.44 9.43 16.15
CA LEU A 62 21.82 9.08 14.78
C LEU A 62 22.82 7.94 14.83
N VAL A 63 22.87 7.09 13.79
CA VAL A 63 24.05 6.26 13.54
C VAL A 63 24.77 6.80 12.31
N LEU A 64 26.00 7.26 12.47
CA LEU A 64 26.83 7.84 11.41
C LEU A 64 27.90 6.85 10.95
N SER A 65 28.32 6.96 9.68
CA SER A 65 29.48 6.21 9.18
C SER A 65 30.82 6.90 9.42
N SER A 66 30.81 8.22 9.65
CA SER A 66 31.99 9.02 9.96
C SER A 66 31.65 10.07 11.02
N LEU A 67 32.66 10.53 11.75
CA LEU A 67 32.59 11.67 12.67
C LEU A 67 33.16 12.96 12.06
N GLU A 68 33.60 12.95 10.80
CA GLU A 68 34.24 14.08 10.10
C GLU A 68 33.49 15.42 10.30
N ASP A 69 32.16 15.43 10.08
CA ASP A 69 31.33 16.64 10.20
C ASP A 69 31.03 17.07 11.65
N LEU A 70 31.57 16.35 12.64
CA LEU A 70 31.49 16.65 14.06
C LEU A 70 32.87 16.84 14.72
N GLN A 71 34.00 16.65 14.02
CA GLN A 71 35.35 16.69 14.61
C GLN A 71 35.68 17.98 15.37
N HIS A 72 35.15 19.12 14.92
CA HIS A 72 35.33 20.42 15.59
C HIS A 72 34.64 20.51 16.95
N LEU A 73 33.78 19.54 17.31
CA LEU A 73 33.15 19.38 18.62
C LEU A 73 33.81 18.31 19.50
N GLU A 74 34.98 17.77 19.13
CA GLU A 74 35.67 16.74 19.93
C GLU A 74 35.82 17.07 21.44
N PRO A 75 36.11 18.32 21.85
CA PRO A 75 36.16 18.71 23.27
C PRO A 75 34.82 18.58 24.02
N GLU A 76 33.70 18.49 23.31
CA GLU A 76 32.35 18.36 23.87
C GLU A 76 31.85 16.90 23.94
N PHE A 77 32.62 15.93 23.45
CA PHE A 77 32.19 14.54 23.39
C PHE A 77 32.35 13.79 24.72
N VAL A 78 31.26 13.22 25.23
CA VAL A 78 31.33 12.15 26.22
C VAL A 78 31.43 10.81 25.49
N ARG A 79 32.61 10.17 25.49
CA ARG A 79 32.76 8.78 25.03
C ARG A 79 32.22 7.83 26.11
N ALA A 80 31.18 7.07 25.79
CA ALA A 80 30.52 6.20 26.76
C ALA A 80 31.30 4.88 26.93
N SER A 81 31.64 4.52 28.17
CA SER A 81 32.32 3.25 28.49
C SER A 81 31.36 2.05 28.46
N ASP A 82 31.94 0.84 28.43
CA ASP A 82 31.19 -0.41 28.30
C ASP A 82 30.58 -0.86 29.63
N GLY A 83 29.46 -0.21 29.98
CA GLY A 83 28.69 -0.56 31.19
C GLY A 83 27.32 0.14 31.27
N GLU A 84 27.22 1.40 30.85
CA GLU A 84 25.95 2.12 30.88
C GLU A 84 25.08 1.78 29.67
N ALA A 85 24.01 1.01 29.90
CA ALA A 85 22.89 0.90 28.98
C ALA A 85 22.00 2.15 29.08
N PRO A 86 21.41 2.63 27.97
CA PRO A 86 20.48 3.75 28.01
C PRO A 86 19.23 3.35 28.81
N ARG A 87 19.17 3.77 30.08
CA ARG A 87 17.98 3.63 30.92
C ARG A 87 17.12 4.88 30.76
N PRO A 88 15.90 4.80 30.19
CA PRO A 88 14.93 5.87 30.37
C PRO A 88 14.62 5.97 31.87
N THR A 89 15.03 7.06 32.52
CA THR A 89 14.90 7.24 33.96
C THR A 89 13.46 7.52 34.34
N SER A 90 12.82 6.57 35.04
CA SER A 90 11.40 6.65 35.45
C SER A 90 11.16 7.34 36.80
N ARG A 91 12.19 7.96 37.40
CA ARG A 91 12.08 8.75 38.64
C ARG A 91 13.00 9.98 38.63
N PRO A 92 12.54 11.14 39.13
CA PRO A 92 13.40 12.26 39.42
C PRO A 92 14.11 12.03 40.76
N THR A 93 15.40 11.68 40.73
CA THR A 93 16.26 11.75 41.92
C THR A 93 17.00 13.09 41.92
N SER A 94 16.64 13.94 42.89
CA SER A 94 17.19 15.29 43.05
C SER A 94 18.60 15.29 43.65
N SER A 95 19.60 14.84 42.89
CA SER A 95 21.02 15.11 43.17
C SER A 95 21.92 14.75 41.97
N LEU A 96 21.90 15.58 40.91
CA LEU A 96 23.07 15.68 40.03
C LEU A 96 23.97 16.81 40.55
N ALA A 97 25.06 16.43 41.21
CA ALA A 97 26.18 17.35 41.42
C ALA A 97 26.78 17.74 40.06
N SER A 98 27.15 19.01 39.95
CA SER A 98 27.66 19.68 38.75
C SER A 98 28.68 18.87 37.94
N ARG A 99 28.28 18.46 36.73
CA ARG A 99 29.21 18.24 35.60
C ARG A 99 29.07 19.45 34.65
N PRO A 100 30.16 19.95 34.05
CA PRO A 100 30.07 21.08 33.12
C PRO A 100 29.24 20.69 31.90
N ALA A 101 28.28 21.52 31.52
CA ALA A 101 27.46 21.30 30.35
C ALA A 101 28.25 21.64 29.07
N SER A 102 28.59 20.62 28.27
CA SER A 102 28.90 20.78 26.85
C SER A 102 27.73 21.46 26.14
N ARG A 103 27.99 22.41 25.23
CA ARG A 103 26.94 23.21 24.56
C ARG A 103 25.92 22.36 23.80
N HIS A 104 26.31 21.16 23.36
CA HIS A 104 25.44 20.27 22.58
C HIS A 104 25.05 18.95 23.27
N GLY A 105 25.52 18.71 24.51
CA GLY A 105 25.13 17.52 25.28
C GLY A 105 25.40 16.20 24.55
N LEU A 106 26.55 16.06 23.89
CA LEU A 106 26.81 14.95 22.96
C LEU A 106 27.43 13.73 23.65
N THR A 107 26.92 12.55 23.30
CA THR A 107 27.54 11.26 23.64
C THR A 107 27.76 10.47 22.38
N ILE A 108 28.96 9.92 22.25
CA ILE A 108 29.35 9.10 21.11
C ILE A 108 29.75 7.72 21.62
N ARG A 109 29.15 6.70 21.02
CA ARG A 109 29.53 5.30 21.19
C ARG A 109 29.88 4.73 19.82
N GLU A 110 31.09 4.20 19.71
CA GLU A 110 31.42 3.33 18.58
C GLU A 110 30.74 1.97 18.81
N LEU A 111 30.06 1.49 17.77
CA LEU A 111 29.34 0.23 17.74
C LEU A 111 30.32 -0.90 17.39
N GLU A 112 30.10 -2.05 18.00
CA GLU A 112 31.01 -3.19 17.91
C GLU A 112 30.96 -3.86 16.54
N GLY A 113 32.12 -4.35 16.13
CA GLY A 113 32.25 -5.18 14.95
C GLY A 113 32.11 -4.44 13.61
N PRO A 114 31.74 -5.17 12.54
CA PRO A 114 31.90 -4.69 11.17
C PRO A 114 30.59 -4.15 10.57
N GLY A 115 30.61 -2.88 10.20
CA GLY A 115 29.54 -2.19 9.47
C GLY A 115 30.00 -0.78 9.13
N GLU A 116 29.45 -0.19 8.07
CA GLU A 116 29.81 1.18 7.69
C GLU A 116 29.17 2.19 8.66
N LEU A 117 27.95 1.95 9.14
CA LEU A 117 27.26 2.79 10.13
C LEU A 117 27.67 2.37 11.55
N ARG A 118 28.71 3.01 12.07
CA ARG A 118 29.44 2.57 13.27
C ARG A 118 29.41 3.52 14.46
N TYR A 119 29.00 4.78 14.31
CA TYR A 119 28.99 5.76 15.40
C TYR A 119 27.57 6.09 15.83
N LEU A 120 27.12 5.54 16.96
CA LEU A 120 25.89 5.97 17.60
C LEU A 120 26.17 7.31 18.31
N VAL A 121 25.57 8.38 17.79
CA VAL A 121 25.66 9.74 18.32
C VAL A 121 24.32 10.09 18.96
N GLU A 122 24.33 10.29 20.27
CA GLU A 122 23.18 10.75 21.06
C GLU A 122 23.37 12.22 21.46
N ALA A 123 22.30 13.00 21.43
CA ALA A 123 22.28 14.40 21.82
C ALA A 123 21.13 14.67 22.80
N ASP A 124 21.13 15.85 23.43
CA ASP A 124 19.99 16.32 24.20
C ASP A 124 18.90 16.97 23.32
N ASP A 125 19.28 17.49 22.15
CA ASP A 125 18.37 17.95 21.09
C ASP A 125 18.82 17.47 19.70
N GLY A 126 17.91 16.78 18.99
CA GLY A 126 18.17 16.21 17.67
C GLY A 126 18.10 17.22 16.52
N ARG A 127 17.43 18.37 16.67
CA ARG A 127 17.44 19.43 15.65
C ARG A 127 18.80 20.11 15.63
N ALA A 128 19.36 20.40 16.81
CA ALA A 128 20.71 20.93 16.97
C ALA A 128 21.73 19.98 16.34
N LEU A 129 21.70 18.69 16.70
CA LEU A 129 22.59 17.67 16.11
C LEU A 129 22.51 17.61 14.57
N VAL A 130 21.31 17.57 14.00
CA VAL A 130 21.15 17.49 12.54
C VAL A 130 21.55 18.81 11.86
N SER A 131 21.19 19.96 12.43
CA SER A 131 21.54 21.28 11.87
C SER A 131 23.05 21.46 11.83
N GLU A 132 23.74 21.00 12.86
CA GLU A 132 25.20 21.09 12.98
C GLU A 132 25.92 20.20 11.97
N ILE A 133 25.48 18.94 11.80
CA ILE A 133 25.98 18.04 10.75
C ILE A 133 25.77 18.66 9.36
N LEU A 134 24.58 19.22 9.09
CA LEU A 134 24.28 19.85 7.79
C LEU A 134 25.11 21.11 7.54
N ARG A 135 25.41 21.88 8.60
CA ARG A 135 26.27 23.08 8.54
C ARG A 135 27.71 22.71 8.22
N SER A 136 28.29 21.77 8.97
CA SER A 136 29.68 21.31 8.79
C SER A 136 29.86 20.61 7.45
N ALA A 137 28.98 19.68 7.09
CA ALA A 137 29.05 18.99 5.81
C ALA A 137 28.77 19.95 4.63
N GLY A 138 27.93 20.96 4.83
CA GLY A 138 27.70 22.00 3.84
C GLY A 138 28.95 22.87 3.59
N HIS A 139 29.71 23.19 4.64
CA HIS A 139 31.01 23.85 4.52
C HIS A 139 32.03 22.97 3.80
N ARG A 140 32.16 21.70 4.22
CA ARG A 140 33.07 20.70 3.60
C ARG A 140 32.78 20.45 2.12
N LEU A 141 31.50 20.39 1.74
CA LEU A 141 31.05 20.15 0.36
C LEU A 141 30.86 21.45 -0.47
N GLY A 142 31.14 22.63 0.10
CA GLY A 142 30.99 23.92 -0.56
C GLY A 142 29.56 24.28 -1.01
N ARG A 143 28.52 23.74 -0.34
CA ARG A 143 27.11 23.95 -0.73
C ARG A 143 26.17 23.88 0.48
N LYS A 144 25.09 24.70 0.51
CA LYS A 144 24.04 24.58 1.55
C LYS A 144 23.32 23.23 1.41
N LEU A 145 23.11 22.55 2.54
CA LEU A 145 22.33 21.32 2.64
C LEU A 145 21.07 21.59 3.47
N GLY A 146 19.95 20.98 3.09
CA GLY A 146 18.65 21.08 3.78
C GLY A 146 18.12 19.74 4.32
N SER A 147 18.82 18.63 4.09
CA SER A 147 18.43 17.32 4.63
C SER A 147 19.60 16.33 4.64
N LEU A 148 19.68 15.48 5.67
CA LEU A 148 20.71 14.43 5.78
C LEU A 148 20.78 13.52 4.56
N ARG A 149 19.66 13.32 3.84
CA ARG A 149 19.64 12.52 2.61
C ARG A 149 20.58 13.04 1.52
N GLN A 150 20.94 14.32 1.54
CA GLN A 150 21.87 14.92 0.57
C GLN A 150 23.34 14.54 0.82
N LEU A 151 23.62 13.83 1.91
CA LEU A 151 24.92 13.25 2.26
C LEU A 151 25.09 11.81 1.79
N GLY A 152 24.00 11.14 1.36
CA GLY A 152 23.98 9.73 0.97
C GLY A 152 23.18 8.86 1.94
N ASP A 153 22.57 7.78 1.42
CA ASP A 153 21.81 6.79 2.22
C ASP A 153 22.72 5.83 3.02
N ASP A 154 24.04 6.00 2.88
CA ASP A 154 25.16 5.35 3.54
C ASP A 154 25.83 6.21 4.64
N TYR A 155 25.56 7.52 4.66
CA TYR A 155 26.15 8.44 5.63
C TYR A 155 25.52 8.33 7.03
N ALA A 156 24.18 8.33 7.11
CA ALA A 156 23.47 8.37 8.39
C ALA A 156 22.17 7.54 8.39
N LEU A 157 22.00 6.72 9.44
CA LEU A 157 20.70 6.22 9.85
C LEU A 157 19.99 7.27 10.71
N HIS A 158 18.85 7.76 10.20
CA HIS A 158 17.93 8.65 10.91
C HIS A 158 16.51 8.08 10.88
N LEU A 159 15.91 7.86 12.05
CA LEU A 159 14.49 7.54 12.20
C LEU A 159 13.71 8.75 12.76
N PRO A 160 12.38 8.85 12.55
CA PRO A 160 11.54 9.83 13.26
C PRO A 160 11.64 9.69 14.79
N PRO A 161 11.42 10.76 15.58
CA PRO A 161 11.51 10.72 17.04
C PRO A 161 10.73 9.59 17.72
N GLU A 162 9.54 9.25 17.22
CA GLU A 162 8.74 8.16 17.80
C GLU A 162 9.36 6.78 17.54
N GLU A 163 9.92 6.56 16.36
CA GLU A 163 10.64 5.33 16.03
C GLU A 163 11.98 5.26 16.81
N GLN A 164 12.69 6.39 16.96
CA GLN A 164 13.89 6.48 17.82
C GLN A 164 13.57 6.10 19.28
N TYR A 165 12.49 6.63 19.84
CA TYR A 165 12.03 6.32 21.20
C TYR A 165 11.65 4.83 21.35
N LEU A 166 10.88 4.27 20.43
CA LEU A 166 10.45 2.86 20.48
C LEU A 166 11.64 1.89 20.33
N VAL A 167 12.60 2.21 19.46
CA VAL A 167 13.85 1.43 19.30
C VAL A 167 14.72 1.54 20.56
N ALA A 168 14.95 2.73 21.10
CA ALA A 168 15.83 2.92 22.25
C ALA A 168 15.24 2.41 23.58
N SER A 169 13.92 2.54 23.77
CA SER A 169 13.24 2.05 24.98
C SER A 169 12.94 0.55 24.95
N GLY A 170 12.79 -0.05 23.76
CA GLY A 170 12.31 -1.42 23.62
C GLY A 170 10.81 -1.57 23.93
N ARG A 171 10.04 -0.49 23.95
CA ARG A 171 8.58 -0.50 24.13
C ARG A 171 7.87 -0.79 22.80
N THR A 172 6.71 -1.43 22.88
CA THR A 172 5.81 -1.70 21.75
C THR A 172 4.37 -1.35 22.10
N TYR A 173 3.51 -1.18 21.08
CA TYR A 173 2.11 -0.83 21.28
C TYR A 173 1.31 -2.04 21.81
N PHE A 174 0.18 -1.75 22.45
CA PHE A 174 -0.90 -2.68 22.78
C PHE A 174 -0.55 -3.93 23.60
N ARG A 175 0.67 -4.05 24.15
CA ARG A 175 1.05 -5.14 25.05
C ARG A 175 0.04 -5.27 26.20
N GLY A 176 -0.65 -6.41 26.30
CA GLY A 176 -1.70 -6.66 27.29
C GLY A 176 -3.09 -6.10 26.96
N LEU A 177 -3.31 -5.56 25.75
CA LEU A 177 -4.62 -5.17 25.22
C LEU A 177 -5.04 -6.11 24.09
N THR A 178 -6.34 -6.34 23.98
CA THR A 178 -6.98 -6.92 22.79
C THR A 178 -7.45 -5.81 21.84
N PHE A 179 -7.77 -6.17 20.61
CA PHE A 179 -8.20 -5.23 19.57
C PHE A 179 -9.52 -4.49 19.89
N ASP A 180 -10.38 -5.09 20.73
CA ASP A 180 -11.63 -4.50 21.20
C ASP A 180 -11.46 -3.64 22.48
N GLN A 181 -10.31 -3.75 23.17
CA GLN A 181 -9.97 -2.86 24.29
C GLN A 181 -9.31 -1.54 23.84
N VAL A 182 -8.89 -1.44 22.58
CA VAL A 182 -8.48 -0.17 21.96
C VAL A 182 -9.72 0.58 21.52
N ARG A 183 -9.95 1.79 22.06
CA ARG A 183 -11.14 2.57 21.72
C ARG A 183 -11.01 3.15 20.31
N ARG A 184 -11.77 2.61 19.36
CA ARG A 184 -11.80 3.03 17.95
C ARG A 184 -13.08 3.81 17.67
N ALA A 185 -12.97 4.96 17.01
CA ALA A 185 -14.11 5.77 16.57
C ALA A 185 -14.05 6.02 15.07
N GLN A 186 -15.21 6.10 14.43
CA GLN A 186 -15.35 6.46 13.02
C GLN A 186 -16.01 7.83 12.88
N ILE A 187 -15.52 8.61 11.91
CA ILE A 187 -16.00 9.96 11.59
C ILE A 187 -16.06 10.08 10.08
N ASP A 188 -17.24 10.39 9.54
CA ASP A 188 -17.52 10.54 8.11
C ASP A 188 -18.24 11.88 7.85
N LEU A 189 -17.97 12.52 6.70
CA LEU A 189 -18.38 13.89 6.41
C LEU A 189 -19.29 14.01 5.20
N GLU A 190 -20.45 14.63 5.38
CA GLU A 190 -21.31 15.04 4.27
C GLU A 190 -21.07 16.50 3.89
N THR A 191 -20.78 16.73 2.61
CA THR A 191 -20.32 18.02 2.11
C THR A 191 -21.12 18.49 0.90
N THR A 192 -21.26 19.81 0.74
CA THR A 192 -21.99 20.39 -0.41
C THR A 192 -21.19 20.34 -1.73
N SER A 193 -19.92 19.95 -1.69
CA SER A 193 -19.01 19.77 -2.83
C SER A 193 -17.72 19.08 -2.36
N LEU A 194 -17.12 18.25 -3.23
CA LEU A 194 -15.86 17.53 -2.99
C LEU A 194 -14.60 18.41 -2.80
N HIS A 195 -14.74 19.74 -2.86
CA HIS A 195 -13.62 20.69 -2.71
C HIS A 195 -13.84 21.64 -1.53
N PRO A 196 -12.96 21.64 -0.49
CA PRO A 196 -13.19 22.42 0.73
C PRO A 196 -13.13 23.96 0.55
N ASP A 197 -12.57 24.46 -0.55
CA ASP A 197 -12.60 25.89 -0.88
C ASP A 197 -13.97 26.35 -1.43
N ARG A 198 -14.87 25.42 -1.79
CA ARG A 198 -16.19 25.70 -2.40
C ARG A 198 -17.35 25.04 -1.66
N GLY A 199 -17.11 23.85 -1.11
CA GLY A 199 -18.04 23.09 -0.30
C GLY A 199 -18.01 23.49 1.17
N ARG A 200 -19.09 23.14 1.87
CA ARG A 200 -19.21 23.20 3.33
C ARG A 200 -19.56 21.81 3.85
N ILE A 201 -19.11 21.48 5.05
CA ILE A 201 -19.61 20.34 5.82
C ILE A 201 -20.98 20.73 6.39
N PHE A 202 -22.00 19.91 6.21
CA PHE A 202 -23.34 20.16 6.76
C PHE A 202 -23.82 19.08 7.74
N LEU A 203 -23.28 17.85 7.63
CA LEU A 203 -23.56 16.73 8.52
C LEU A 203 -22.27 15.94 8.74
N ILE A 204 -22.10 15.41 9.95
CA ILE A 204 -21.00 14.51 10.32
C ILE A 204 -21.59 13.31 11.04
N ALA A 205 -21.35 12.10 10.53
CA ALA A 205 -21.65 10.88 11.25
C ALA A 205 -20.45 10.51 12.14
N ALA A 206 -20.70 10.23 13.42
CA ALA A 206 -19.66 9.96 14.41
C ALA A 206 -20.01 8.70 15.24
N ARG A 207 -19.29 7.61 15.02
CA ARG A 207 -19.48 6.32 15.69
C ARG A 207 -18.43 6.11 16.79
N ALA A 208 -18.89 5.84 17.99
CA ALA A 208 -18.07 5.56 19.16
C ALA A 208 -17.67 4.08 19.27
N TRP A 209 -16.69 3.82 20.12
CA TRP A 209 -16.07 2.50 20.34
C TRP A 209 -17.01 1.46 20.99
N ASP A 210 -18.10 1.92 21.61
CA ASP A 210 -19.16 1.10 22.20
C ASP A 210 -20.28 0.75 21.18
N GLY A 211 -20.19 1.26 19.96
CA GLY A 211 -21.18 1.06 18.91
C GLY A 211 -22.35 2.06 18.92
N HIS A 212 -22.29 3.12 19.73
CA HIS A 212 -23.22 4.25 19.58
C HIS A 212 -22.82 5.12 18.37
N THR A 213 -23.80 5.55 17.58
CA THR A 213 -23.59 6.51 16.47
C THR A 213 -24.38 7.78 16.75
N GLU A 214 -23.68 8.92 16.76
CA GLU A 214 -24.27 10.26 16.80
C GLU A 214 -24.19 10.89 15.42
N ILE A 215 -25.22 11.64 15.05
CA ILE A 215 -25.22 12.51 13.87
C ILE A 215 -25.13 13.96 14.35
N LEU A 216 -24.10 14.67 13.91
CA LEU A 216 -23.88 16.09 14.20
C LEU A 216 -24.27 16.90 12.96
N GLU A 217 -25.12 17.91 13.10
CA GLU A 217 -25.67 18.68 11.98
C GLU A 217 -25.52 20.19 12.17
N ALA A 218 -25.20 20.89 11.09
CA ALA A 218 -25.12 22.35 11.06
C ALA A 218 -26.50 22.97 11.34
N GLN A 219 -26.64 23.66 12.47
CA GLN A 219 -27.88 24.30 12.87
C GLN A 219 -28.05 25.65 12.14
N GLY A 220 -28.56 25.59 10.92
CA GLY A 220 -28.76 26.75 10.04
C GLY A 220 -27.87 26.68 8.78
N GLN A 221 -27.63 27.84 8.16
CA GLN A 221 -26.85 27.95 6.94
C GLN A 221 -25.63 28.87 7.10
N GLY A 222 -24.58 28.58 6.33
CA GLY A 222 -23.40 29.42 6.24
C GLY A 222 -22.29 29.05 7.24
N ASP A 223 -21.23 29.85 7.20
CA ASP A 223 -19.94 29.57 7.84
C ASP A 223 -20.05 29.50 9.37
N ALA A 224 -20.95 30.25 10.00
CA ALA A 224 -21.17 30.21 11.44
C ALA A 224 -21.75 28.86 11.92
N ALA A 225 -22.67 28.27 11.15
CA ALA A 225 -23.29 26.98 11.47
C ALA A 225 -22.31 25.81 11.26
N GLU A 226 -21.51 25.87 10.20
CA GLU A 226 -20.41 24.93 9.95
C GLU A 226 -19.31 25.04 11.03
N ALA A 227 -18.95 26.26 11.43
CA ALA A 227 -17.96 26.48 12.48
C ALA A 227 -18.42 25.88 13.83
N GLU A 228 -19.72 25.93 14.13
CA GLU A 228 -20.28 25.30 15.33
C GLU A 228 -20.33 23.77 15.20
N LEU A 229 -20.66 23.23 14.03
CA LEU A 229 -20.55 21.79 13.74
C LEU A 229 -19.12 21.27 13.98
N LEU A 230 -18.09 22.02 13.58
CA LEU A 230 -16.69 21.68 13.87
C LEU A 230 -16.36 21.73 15.37
N ARG A 231 -16.94 22.66 16.15
CA ARG A 231 -16.79 22.68 17.61
C ARG A 231 -17.49 21.50 18.28
N GLN A 232 -18.67 21.13 17.80
CA GLN A 232 -19.40 19.94 18.23
C GLN A 232 -18.58 18.66 17.97
N LEU A 233 -17.94 18.53 16.80
CA LEU A 233 -17.03 17.42 16.51
C LEU A 233 -15.87 17.34 17.51
N VAL A 234 -15.20 18.46 17.78
CA VAL A 234 -14.09 18.50 18.76
C VAL A 234 -14.58 18.16 20.17
N ALA A 235 -15.78 18.60 20.56
CA ALA A 235 -16.40 18.23 21.83
C ALA A 235 -16.77 16.74 21.89
N TRP A 236 -17.29 16.18 20.80
CA TRP A 236 -17.61 14.76 20.66
C TRP A 236 -16.36 13.88 20.81
N VAL A 237 -15.28 14.18 20.08
CA VAL A 237 -14.00 13.44 20.16
C VAL A 237 -13.40 13.51 21.57
N ARG A 238 -13.56 14.64 22.27
CA ARG A 238 -13.13 14.79 23.68
C ARG A 238 -13.96 13.93 24.63
N ARG A 239 -15.28 13.86 24.43
CA ARG A 239 -16.21 13.06 25.25
C ARG A 239 -16.05 11.55 25.02
N CYS A 240 -15.94 11.13 23.76
CA CYS A 240 -15.74 9.73 23.36
C CYS A 240 -14.37 9.17 23.78
N ASP A 241 -13.35 10.03 23.79
CA ASP A 241 -11.94 9.70 24.02
C ASP A 241 -11.43 8.44 23.26
N PRO A 242 -11.48 8.42 21.92
CA PRO A 242 -10.96 7.31 21.14
C PRO A 242 -9.42 7.30 21.14
N ASP A 243 -8.82 6.13 21.25
CA ASP A 243 -7.39 5.92 21.00
C ASP A 243 -7.05 6.01 19.50
N VAL A 244 -8.02 5.62 18.68
CA VAL A 244 -7.92 5.55 17.22
C VAL A 244 -9.11 6.26 16.61
N ILE A 245 -8.85 7.19 15.69
CA ILE A 245 -9.88 7.72 14.79
C ILE A 245 -9.62 7.10 13.42
N GLU A 246 -10.62 6.44 12.85
CA GLU A 246 -10.50 5.68 11.60
C GLU A 246 -11.73 5.85 10.70
N ASN A 247 -11.55 6.05 9.40
CA ASN A 247 -12.65 5.99 8.43
C ASN A 247 -12.14 5.48 7.07
N HIS A 248 -13.03 5.30 6.09
CA HIS A 248 -12.66 4.94 4.73
C HIS A 248 -12.20 6.15 3.92
N ASN A 249 -10.97 6.13 3.41
CA ASN A 249 -10.30 7.24 2.73
C ASN A 249 -10.01 8.47 3.62
N LEU A 250 -9.94 8.29 4.95
CA LEU A 250 -9.77 9.35 5.96
C LEU A 250 -8.62 10.35 5.66
N HIS A 251 -7.46 9.87 5.20
CA HIS A 251 -6.30 10.72 4.83
C HIS A 251 -6.40 11.30 3.41
N GLY A 252 -7.35 10.84 2.59
CA GLY A 252 -7.57 11.29 1.22
C GLY A 252 -8.71 12.29 1.06
N PHE A 253 -9.67 12.33 1.99
CA PHE A 253 -10.83 13.23 1.92
C PHE A 253 -11.09 13.95 3.25
N ASP A 254 -11.49 13.24 4.30
CA ASP A 254 -12.09 13.82 5.51
C ASP A 254 -11.16 14.77 6.26
N LEU A 255 -9.93 14.32 6.56
CA LEU A 255 -8.96 15.12 7.31
C LEU A 255 -8.44 16.33 6.50
N PRO A 256 -8.13 16.20 5.19
CA PRO A 256 -7.91 17.36 4.32
C PRO A 256 -9.07 18.38 4.35
N PHE A 257 -10.32 17.89 4.26
CA PHE A 257 -11.51 18.75 4.23
C PHE A 257 -11.71 19.47 5.56
N LEU A 258 -11.68 18.73 6.68
CA LEU A 258 -11.76 19.27 8.04
C LEU A 258 -10.65 20.29 8.31
N ALA A 259 -9.40 19.99 7.96
CA ALA A 259 -8.27 20.90 8.16
C ALA A 259 -8.49 22.23 7.43
N ARG A 260 -8.89 22.17 6.15
CA ARG A 260 -9.09 23.35 5.32
C ARG A 260 -10.33 24.16 5.72
N ARG A 261 -11.45 23.52 6.07
CA ARG A 261 -12.64 24.23 6.58
C ARG A 261 -12.36 24.85 7.95
N ALA A 262 -11.65 24.15 8.84
CA ALA A 262 -11.26 24.69 10.14
C ALA A 262 -10.37 25.94 10.02
N GLU A 263 -9.41 25.94 9.09
CA GLU A 263 -8.58 27.09 8.73
C GLU A 263 -9.44 28.27 8.23
N VAL A 264 -10.29 28.05 7.22
CA VAL A 264 -11.18 29.08 6.63
C VAL A 264 -12.13 29.69 7.66
N LEU A 265 -12.59 28.90 8.63
CA LEU A 265 -13.56 29.30 9.64
C LEU A 265 -12.94 29.81 10.95
N GLY A 266 -11.60 29.80 11.07
CA GLY A 266 -10.91 30.16 12.31
C GLY A 266 -11.21 29.23 13.49
N VAL A 267 -11.56 27.97 13.24
CA VAL A 267 -11.91 26.99 14.29
C VAL A 267 -10.69 26.15 14.68
N PRO A 268 -10.27 26.13 15.96
CA PRO A 268 -9.16 25.30 16.39
C PRO A 268 -9.54 23.80 16.43
N LEU A 269 -9.12 23.06 15.40
CA LEU A 269 -9.39 21.62 15.24
C LEU A 269 -8.54 20.74 16.17
N TRP A 270 -8.81 20.83 17.47
CA TRP A 270 -8.07 20.17 18.55
C TRP A 270 -8.52 18.72 18.80
N LEU A 271 -8.30 17.84 17.82
CA LEU A 271 -8.63 16.41 17.90
C LEU A 271 -7.67 15.61 18.81
N GLY A 272 -6.44 16.09 19.03
CA GLY A 272 -5.44 15.44 19.89
C GLY A 272 -5.65 15.62 21.39
N ARG A 273 -4.99 14.78 22.19
CA ARG A 273 -5.07 14.76 23.67
C ARG A 273 -4.17 15.78 24.37
N ALA A 274 -3.11 16.28 23.71
CA ALA A 274 -2.13 17.17 24.33
C ALA A 274 -2.45 18.69 24.21
N GLY A 275 -3.58 19.05 23.60
CA GLY A 275 -3.87 20.43 23.19
C GLY A 275 -3.21 20.80 21.85
N GLY A 276 -2.91 22.10 21.65
CA GLY A 276 -2.14 22.58 20.49
C GLY A 276 -0.86 21.75 20.34
N PRO A 277 -0.54 21.24 19.14
CA PRO A 277 -0.70 21.87 17.82
C PRO A 277 -1.94 21.43 17.01
N GLY A 278 -2.84 20.63 17.58
CA GLY A 278 -4.00 20.10 16.84
C GLY A 278 -3.61 19.07 15.77
N LEU A 279 -4.30 19.12 14.63
CA LEU A 279 -4.12 18.21 13.49
C LEU A 279 -2.89 18.61 12.66
N ARG A 280 -1.79 17.85 12.74
CA ARG A 280 -0.54 18.12 12.00
C ARG A 280 -0.42 17.25 10.75
N GLU A 281 -0.19 17.86 9.59
CA GLU A 281 0.33 17.15 8.43
C GLU A 281 1.78 16.69 8.67
N ARG A 282 2.10 15.45 8.30
CA ARG A 282 3.47 14.95 8.16
C ARG A 282 3.67 14.36 6.75
N PRO A 283 4.77 14.68 6.05
CA PRO A 283 5.07 14.07 4.76
C PRO A 283 5.28 12.56 4.92
N ALA A 284 4.66 11.75 4.05
CA ALA A 284 4.60 10.30 4.23
C ALA A 284 5.93 9.52 4.19
N ALA A 285 7.08 10.17 3.95
CA ALA A 285 8.38 9.54 3.69
C ALA A 285 9.40 9.69 4.84
N ARG A 286 10.31 8.71 4.99
CA ARG A 286 11.39 8.73 6.00
C ARG A 286 12.43 9.80 5.73
N GLY A 287 12.51 10.85 6.53
CA GLY A 287 13.69 11.72 6.51
C GLY A 287 13.46 13.03 7.24
N ALA A 288 14.52 13.56 7.82
CA ALA A 288 14.57 14.91 8.34
C ALA A 288 14.45 15.92 7.19
N SER A 289 13.21 16.38 6.95
CA SER A 289 12.95 17.76 6.52
C SER A 289 12.34 18.45 7.73
N PHE A 290 13.16 19.17 8.49
CA PHE A 290 12.64 20.06 9.51
C PHE A 290 12.07 21.30 8.82
N PRO A 291 10.89 21.81 9.20
CA PRO A 291 10.49 23.15 8.81
C PRO A 291 11.54 24.13 9.35
N GLU A 292 11.85 25.19 8.58
CA GLU A 292 12.54 26.34 9.15
C GLU A 292 11.69 26.90 10.30
N PRO A 293 12.29 27.38 11.41
CA PRO A 293 11.51 28.00 12.47
C PRO A 293 10.73 29.18 11.90
N GLU A 294 9.44 29.28 12.23
CA GLU A 294 8.69 30.50 11.94
C GLU A 294 9.42 31.68 12.60
N PRO A 295 9.52 32.84 11.92
CA PRO A 295 10.15 34.01 12.52
C PRO A 295 9.40 34.35 13.81
N GLU A 296 10.13 34.43 14.91
CA GLU A 296 9.57 34.78 16.21
C GLU A 296 8.82 36.10 16.07
N SER A 297 7.51 36.08 16.34
CA SER A 297 6.72 37.30 16.42
C SER A 297 7.34 38.20 17.47
N GLU A 298 7.81 39.39 17.07
CA GLU A 298 8.46 40.33 18.00
C GLU A 298 7.58 40.53 19.25
N PRO A 299 8.15 40.50 20.47
CA PRO A 299 7.38 40.72 21.68
C PRO A 299 6.75 42.11 21.65
N GLU A 300 5.48 42.20 22.03
CA GLU A 300 4.72 43.45 22.11
C GLU A 300 5.52 44.50 22.89
N ARG A 301 5.81 45.64 22.25
CA ARG A 301 6.50 46.75 22.90
C ARG A 301 5.51 47.54 23.75
N ASP A 302 5.81 47.59 25.04
CA ASP A 302 5.13 48.37 26.06
C ASP A 302 5.04 49.86 25.65
N PRO A 303 3.85 50.49 25.57
CA PRO A 303 3.65 51.76 24.88
C PRO A 303 4.01 53.03 25.70
N GLU A 304 4.79 52.92 26.78
CA GLU A 304 5.17 54.05 27.64
C GLU A 304 6.70 54.27 27.73
N ARG A 305 7.29 54.91 26.71
CA ARG A 305 8.50 55.74 26.84
C ARG A 305 8.73 56.62 25.60
N GLU A 306 8.58 57.92 25.77
CA GLU A 306 8.90 58.90 24.71
C GLU A 306 10.42 58.94 24.40
N PRO A 307 10.82 59.12 23.13
CA PRO A 307 12.20 59.34 22.74
C PRO A 307 12.57 60.85 22.76
N PRO A 308 13.84 61.22 23.07
CA PRO A 308 14.32 62.57 22.83
C PRO A 308 14.54 62.84 21.32
N PRO A 309 14.45 64.10 20.86
CA PRO A 309 14.19 64.40 19.45
C PRO A 309 15.43 64.74 18.60
N GLY A 310 15.25 64.58 17.28
CA GLY A 310 15.95 65.35 16.23
C GLY A 310 16.69 64.52 15.18
N ALA A 311 16.70 64.89 13.90
CA ALA A 311 15.81 65.79 13.15
C ALA A 311 16.00 65.54 11.63
N ALA A 312 14.91 65.61 10.87
CA ALA A 312 14.82 65.95 9.44
C ALA A 312 15.82 65.38 8.40
N GLY A 313 15.26 64.78 7.34
CA GLY A 313 15.63 65.24 5.98
C GLY A 313 15.59 64.25 4.81
N ALA A 314 14.57 64.38 3.96
CA ALA A 314 14.59 64.15 2.51
C ALA A 314 14.87 62.75 1.91
N THR A 315 13.77 62.12 1.42
CA THR A 315 13.48 61.83 0.00
C THR A 315 14.59 61.87 -1.06
N ALA A 316 14.56 61.14 -2.20
CA ALA A 316 13.78 60.00 -2.73
C ALA A 316 14.29 59.74 -4.19
N THR A 317 13.77 58.71 -4.87
CA THR A 317 13.83 58.44 -6.35
C THR A 317 15.22 58.24 -7.00
N ALA A 318 15.39 57.78 -8.26
CA ALA A 318 14.80 56.65 -9.01
C ALA A 318 15.56 56.46 -10.37
N THR A 319 15.29 55.36 -11.11
CA THR A 319 15.39 55.24 -12.60
C THR A 319 16.80 55.05 -13.27
N PRO A 320 16.93 54.63 -14.58
CA PRO A 320 17.61 53.34 -14.91
C PRO A 320 18.49 53.34 -16.22
N SER A 321 18.51 52.20 -16.94
CA SER A 321 18.95 51.99 -18.36
C SER A 321 20.45 51.66 -18.58
N ALA A 322 20.95 51.04 -19.67
CA ALA A 322 20.39 50.46 -20.91
C ALA A 322 21.42 49.50 -21.61
N GLY A 323 21.03 48.78 -22.68
CA GLY A 323 21.90 48.57 -23.86
C GLY A 323 22.33 47.14 -24.29
N ALA A 324 21.93 46.71 -25.50
CA ALA A 324 22.51 45.62 -26.32
C ALA A 324 23.35 46.24 -27.50
N PRO A 325 24.04 45.53 -28.47
CA PRO A 325 23.70 44.29 -29.24
C PRO A 325 24.91 43.30 -29.44
N GLY A 326 24.95 42.26 -30.32
CA GLY A 326 23.93 41.51 -31.08
C GLY A 326 24.13 41.36 -32.62
N ARG A 327 24.75 40.27 -33.15
CA ARG A 327 24.71 39.81 -34.59
C ARG A 327 25.16 38.34 -34.84
N GLN A 328 24.69 37.74 -35.95
CA GLN A 328 24.91 36.34 -36.44
C GLN A 328 25.80 36.31 -37.73
N PRO A 329 25.87 35.26 -38.60
CA PRO A 329 25.59 33.80 -38.51
C PRO A 329 26.71 32.90 -39.13
N GLY A 330 26.53 31.56 -39.10
CA GLY A 330 27.27 30.62 -39.97
C GLY A 330 26.90 29.15 -39.72
N GLY A 331 26.66 28.35 -40.76
CA GLY A 331 26.24 26.94 -40.61
C GLY A 331 26.78 26.00 -41.69
N ARG A 332 26.91 24.71 -41.34
CA ARG A 332 27.06 23.52 -42.21
C ARG A 332 26.54 22.30 -41.43
N GLY A 333 25.84 21.37 -42.10
CA GLY A 333 25.12 20.26 -41.46
C GLY A 333 25.94 18.97 -41.28
N PRO A 334 25.40 17.96 -40.55
CA PRO A 334 26.07 16.69 -40.29
C PRO A 334 25.59 15.52 -41.16
N SER A 335 26.54 14.66 -41.56
CA SER A 335 26.29 13.31 -42.07
C SER A 335 26.32 12.27 -40.93
N LYS A 336 25.74 11.08 -41.16
CA LYS A 336 25.55 10.04 -40.14
C LYS A 336 26.82 9.27 -39.79
N ALA A 337 27.01 9.00 -38.49
CA ALA A 337 27.79 7.88 -37.92
C ALA A 337 27.12 7.46 -36.57
N PRO A 338 27.30 6.23 -36.07
CA PRO A 338 26.39 5.63 -35.08
C PRO A 338 26.60 6.16 -33.65
N GLY A 339 25.51 6.42 -32.93
CA GLY A 339 25.54 6.89 -31.55
C GLY A 339 25.70 5.76 -30.54
N GLY A 340 26.74 5.84 -29.71
CA GLY A 340 26.86 5.06 -28.48
C GLY A 340 26.06 5.68 -27.33
N ALA A 341 25.61 4.86 -26.37
CA ALA A 341 24.76 5.34 -25.28
C ALA A 341 25.54 6.13 -24.22
N ALA A 342 25.38 7.45 -24.23
CA ALA A 342 25.68 8.31 -23.10
C ALA A 342 24.42 9.07 -22.67
N GLY A 343 24.12 9.06 -21.36
CA GLY A 343 23.30 10.08 -20.71
C GLY A 343 21.77 9.99 -20.90
N ARG A 344 21.11 8.99 -20.30
CA ARG A 344 19.72 9.18 -19.81
C ARG A 344 19.72 9.66 -18.35
N ARG A 345 19.99 10.96 -18.16
CA ARG A 345 19.53 11.76 -17.02
C ARG A 345 18.65 12.89 -17.56
N ALA A 346 17.79 13.44 -16.70
CA ALA A 346 16.66 14.34 -16.99
C ALA A 346 15.46 13.64 -17.68
N GLY A 347 14.27 13.79 -17.09
CA GLY A 347 13.02 13.12 -17.50
C GLY A 347 12.34 12.25 -16.44
N GLY A 348 12.65 12.42 -15.15
CA GLY A 348 12.25 11.50 -14.08
C GLY A 348 11.76 12.10 -12.76
N ASP A 349 11.53 13.42 -12.67
CA ASP A 349 11.20 14.07 -11.39
C ASP A 349 9.68 14.27 -11.15
N ASP A 350 8.88 14.57 -12.17
CA ASP A 350 7.41 14.80 -12.00
C ASP A 350 6.58 13.52 -11.78
N ALA A 351 7.22 12.35 -11.73
CA ALA A 351 6.57 11.07 -11.38
C ALA A 351 6.80 10.67 -9.91
N LYS A 352 7.65 11.39 -9.16
CA LYS A 352 7.79 11.21 -7.72
C LYS A 352 6.87 12.19 -7.00
N SER A 353 5.97 11.64 -6.16
CA SER A 353 5.41 12.36 -5.01
C SER A 353 4.45 13.53 -5.33
N ARG A 354 3.22 13.20 -5.74
CA ARG A 354 2.08 13.66 -4.92
C ARG A 354 2.02 12.72 -3.70
N ARG A 355 2.91 12.95 -2.72
CA ARG A 355 2.95 12.19 -1.46
C ARG A 355 1.55 12.31 -0.86
N ARG A 356 0.89 11.18 -0.57
CA ARG A 356 -0.37 11.19 0.18
C ARG A 356 -0.07 11.89 1.51
N GLN A 357 -0.71 13.03 1.74
CA GLN A 357 -0.56 13.77 2.99
C GLN A 357 -1.07 12.85 4.10
N ARG A 358 -0.32 12.74 5.21
CA ARG A 358 -0.77 11.98 6.38
C ARG A 358 -0.92 12.95 7.53
N PHE A 359 -2.11 12.99 8.10
CA PHE A 359 -2.36 13.76 9.30
C PHE A 359 -2.01 12.94 10.54
N THR A 360 -1.64 13.63 11.61
CA THR A 360 -1.24 13.05 12.89
C THR A 360 -1.72 13.96 14.02
N VAL A 361 -2.04 13.38 15.18
CA VAL A 361 -2.41 14.14 16.39
C VAL A 361 -1.69 13.57 17.62
N PRO A 362 -1.29 14.39 18.59
CA PRO A 362 -0.72 13.88 19.84
C PRO A 362 -1.74 13.02 20.61
N GLY A 363 -1.34 11.79 20.94
CA GLY A 363 -2.09 10.90 21.83
C GLY A 363 -3.27 10.14 21.21
N ARG A 364 -3.48 10.21 19.89
CA ARG A 364 -4.36 9.30 19.15
C ARG A 364 -3.67 8.84 17.87
N GLU A 365 -4.07 7.71 17.33
CA GLU A 365 -3.62 7.22 16.02
C GLU A 365 -4.69 7.48 14.95
N LEU A 366 -4.30 7.88 13.74
CA LEU A 366 -5.24 8.20 12.65
C LEU A 366 -5.13 7.15 11.54
N LEU A 367 -6.10 6.25 11.45
CA LEU A 367 -6.08 5.13 10.51
C LEU A 367 -7.08 5.30 9.36
N ASP A 368 -6.79 4.65 8.24
CA ASP A 368 -7.62 4.72 7.05
C ASP A 368 -7.92 3.29 6.58
N SER A 369 -9.19 2.91 6.57
CA SER A 369 -9.60 1.55 6.22
C SER A 369 -9.28 1.21 4.76
N LEU A 370 -9.15 2.22 3.89
CA LEU A 370 -8.70 2.07 2.50
C LEU A 370 -7.25 1.55 2.39
N ASP A 371 -6.38 1.84 3.37
CA ASP A 371 -5.03 1.27 3.41
C ASP A 371 -5.08 -0.24 3.73
N PHE A 372 -5.99 -0.67 4.62
CA PHE A 372 -6.23 -2.09 4.89
C PHE A 372 -6.83 -2.83 3.69
N VAL A 373 -7.84 -2.23 3.05
CA VAL A 373 -8.49 -2.75 1.82
C VAL A 373 -7.46 -2.97 0.71
N ARG A 374 -6.61 -1.96 0.44
CA ARG A 374 -5.55 -2.07 -0.58
C ARG A 374 -4.51 -3.14 -0.26
N ARG A 375 -4.15 -3.31 1.01
CA ARG A 375 -3.23 -4.39 1.44
C ARG A 375 -3.84 -5.78 1.30
N HIS A 376 -5.13 -5.92 1.63
CA HIS A 376 -5.88 -7.15 1.46
C HIS A 376 -5.92 -7.54 -0.03
N ASP A 377 -6.43 -6.64 -0.87
CA ASP A 377 -6.60 -6.88 -2.31
C ASP A 377 -5.28 -7.09 -3.06
N PHE A 378 -4.18 -6.42 -2.65
CA PHE A 378 -2.85 -6.70 -3.18
C PHE A 378 -2.47 -8.19 -3.07
N SER A 379 -2.96 -8.87 -2.02
CA SER A 379 -2.68 -10.27 -1.72
C SER A 379 -3.75 -11.22 -2.28
N ALA A 380 -5.04 -10.90 -2.11
CA ALA A 380 -6.15 -11.80 -2.42
C ALA A 380 -6.69 -11.65 -3.86
N ARG A 381 -6.70 -10.41 -4.38
CA ARG A 381 -7.15 -10.03 -5.73
C ARG A 381 -8.56 -10.51 -6.07
N ASP A 382 -9.47 -10.31 -5.13
CA ASP A 382 -10.85 -10.78 -5.12
C ASP A 382 -11.88 -9.64 -4.97
N LEU A 383 -11.47 -8.44 -4.54
CA LEU A 383 -12.38 -7.32 -4.33
C LEU A 383 -12.87 -6.74 -5.67
N PRO A 384 -14.16 -6.36 -5.78
CA PRO A 384 -14.72 -5.76 -7.00
C PRO A 384 -14.27 -4.29 -7.20
N GLY A 385 -13.76 -3.66 -6.16
CA GLY A 385 -13.31 -2.27 -6.12
C GLY A 385 -12.79 -1.93 -4.73
N HIS A 386 -12.33 -0.68 -4.55
CA HIS A 386 -11.77 -0.23 -3.27
C HIS A 386 -12.66 0.73 -2.49
N GLY A 387 -13.81 1.16 -3.03
CA GLY A 387 -14.75 2.07 -2.34
C GLY A 387 -15.57 1.34 -1.28
N LEU A 388 -15.96 2.06 -0.22
CA LEU A 388 -16.53 1.50 1.01
C LEU A 388 -17.69 0.53 0.75
N LYS A 389 -18.76 0.99 0.08
CA LYS A 389 -19.98 0.20 -0.18
C LYS A 389 -19.70 -1.08 -0.97
N ALA A 390 -18.80 -1.01 -1.97
CA ALA A 390 -18.44 -2.18 -2.78
C ALA A 390 -17.65 -3.22 -1.97
N VAL A 391 -16.78 -2.75 -1.07
CA VAL A 391 -16.00 -3.59 -0.15
C VAL A 391 -16.89 -4.19 0.94
N ALA A 392 -17.72 -3.37 1.61
CA ALA A 392 -18.63 -3.81 2.66
C ALA A 392 -19.61 -4.88 2.15
N ARG A 393 -20.17 -4.68 0.96
CA ARG A 393 -21.05 -5.65 0.31
C ARG A 393 -20.34 -6.95 -0.04
N HIS A 394 -19.11 -6.88 -0.55
CA HIS A 394 -18.30 -8.07 -0.85
C HIS A 394 -17.94 -8.86 0.42
N LEU A 395 -17.67 -8.17 1.53
CA LEU A 395 -17.33 -8.77 2.82
C LEU A 395 -18.56 -9.21 3.65
N GLY A 396 -19.79 -9.03 3.13
CA GLY A 396 -21.03 -9.38 3.83
C GLY A 396 -21.35 -8.49 5.03
N LEU A 397 -20.85 -7.26 5.06
CA LEU A 397 -21.05 -6.27 6.14
C LEU A 397 -22.26 -5.36 5.90
N THR A 398 -22.70 -5.21 4.64
CA THR A 398 -23.83 -4.36 4.26
C THR A 398 -25.17 -4.95 4.70
N ALA A 399 -25.98 -4.16 5.42
CA ALA A 399 -27.34 -4.53 5.81
C ALA A 399 -28.28 -4.64 4.58
N ALA A 400 -29.32 -5.48 4.69
CA ALA A 400 -30.26 -5.75 3.58
C ALA A 400 -31.10 -4.51 3.20
N ASP A 401 -31.31 -3.60 4.14
CA ASP A 401 -32.05 -2.34 4.04
C ASP A 401 -31.13 -1.10 3.92
N ARG A 402 -29.85 -1.30 3.55
CA ARG A 402 -28.88 -0.22 3.34
C ARG A 402 -29.40 0.85 2.37
N GLU A 403 -29.69 2.02 2.90
CA GLU A 403 -30.01 3.23 2.15
C GLU A 403 -28.84 3.61 1.24
N LEU A 404 -29.12 3.93 -0.04
CA LEU A 404 -28.12 4.34 -1.02
C LEU A 404 -28.47 5.72 -1.59
N VAL A 405 -27.59 6.69 -1.36
CA VAL A 405 -27.65 8.03 -1.93
C VAL A 405 -26.47 8.20 -2.88
N PRO A 406 -26.67 8.61 -4.15
CA PRO A 406 -25.55 8.93 -5.05
C PRO A 406 -24.79 10.14 -4.52
N GLY A 407 -23.46 10.08 -4.42
CA GLY A 407 -22.62 11.15 -3.83
C GLY A 407 -22.96 12.57 -4.31
N HIS A 408 -23.14 12.74 -5.62
CA HIS A 408 -23.50 14.03 -6.23
C HIS A 408 -24.90 14.58 -5.86
N GLU A 409 -25.79 13.72 -5.36
CA GLU A 409 -27.14 14.09 -4.95
C GLU A 409 -27.29 14.26 -3.44
N VAL A 410 -26.29 13.90 -2.61
CA VAL A 410 -26.46 13.84 -1.14
C VAL A 410 -26.98 15.15 -0.55
N HIS A 411 -26.37 16.29 -0.90
CA HIS A 411 -26.87 17.59 -0.44
C HIS A 411 -28.27 17.93 -0.99
N ALA A 412 -28.58 17.54 -2.23
CA ALA A 412 -29.91 17.77 -2.82
C ALA A 412 -31.00 16.86 -2.22
N VAL A 413 -30.63 15.67 -1.75
CA VAL A 413 -31.49 14.77 -0.97
C VAL A 413 -31.63 15.29 0.45
N TYR A 414 -30.55 15.73 1.11
CA TYR A 414 -30.59 16.32 2.46
C TYR A 414 -31.59 17.48 2.55
N LEU A 415 -31.64 18.37 1.55
CA LEU A 415 -32.59 19.48 1.49
C LEU A 415 -34.07 19.06 1.32
N ARG A 416 -34.36 17.78 1.03
CA ARG A 416 -35.71 17.25 0.80
C ARG A 416 -36.13 16.21 1.84
N ASP A 417 -35.19 15.36 2.23
CA ASP A 417 -35.32 14.24 3.16
C ASP A 417 -34.00 14.13 3.95
N PRO A 418 -33.82 14.92 5.02
CA PRO A 418 -32.64 14.85 5.88
C PRO A 418 -32.49 13.48 6.52
N ASP A 419 -33.59 12.84 6.93
CA ASP A 419 -33.58 11.54 7.63
C ASP A 419 -33.00 10.43 6.77
N ARG A 420 -33.21 10.48 5.45
CA ARG A 420 -32.55 9.60 4.48
C ARG A 420 -31.03 9.76 4.48
N VAL A 421 -30.53 10.99 4.54
CA VAL A 421 -29.07 11.25 4.61
C VAL A 421 -28.50 10.86 5.98
N ARG A 422 -29.25 11.07 7.08
CA ARG A 422 -28.88 10.59 8.42
C ARG A 422 -28.68 9.08 8.45
N ARG A 423 -29.63 8.30 7.91
CA ARG A 423 -29.53 6.83 7.81
C ARG A 423 -28.38 6.39 6.90
N TYR A 424 -28.19 7.07 5.79
CA TYR A 424 -27.09 6.83 4.86
C TYR A 424 -25.72 7.00 5.55
N ALA A 425 -25.44 8.17 6.13
CA ALA A 425 -24.16 8.48 6.77
C ALA A 425 -23.91 7.61 8.04
N ALA A 426 -24.97 7.29 8.80
CA ALA A 426 -24.89 6.35 9.92
C ALA A 426 -24.42 4.95 9.49
N ALA A 427 -24.87 4.49 8.32
CA ALA A 427 -24.47 3.21 7.77
C ALA A 427 -23.04 3.23 7.20
N ASP A 428 -22.57 4.34 6.62
CA ASP A 428 -21.17 4.47 6.18
C ASP A 428 -20.19 4.32 7.34
N VAL A 429 -20.39 4.98 8.48
CA VAL A 429 -19.52 4.79 9.66
C VAL A 429 -19.59 3.38 10.27
N GLU A 430 -20.73 2.69 10.15
CA GLU A 430 -20.88 1.30 10.60
C GLU A 430 -20.18 0.31 9.65
N GLU A 431 -20.33 0.47 8.34
CA GLU A 431 -19.62 -0.31 7.32
C GLU A 431 -18.11 -0.09 7.43
N ALA A 432 -17.65 1.16 7.64
CA ALA A 432 -16.24 1.48 7.85
C ALA A 432 -15.67 0.83 9.12
N ALA A 433 -16.44 0.81 10.22
CA ALA A 433 -16.08 0.10 11.45
C ALA A 433 -15.95 -1.42 11.22
N GLY A 434 -16.88 -2.01 10.46
CA GLY A 434 -16.84 -3.42 10.07
C GLY A 434 -15.61 -3.78 9.23
N VAL A 435 -15.28 -2.97 8.22
CA VAL A 435 -14.10 -3.15 7.36
C VAL A 435 -12.81 -3.03 8.18
N SER A 436 -12.69 -2.02 9.04
CA SER A 436 -11.55 -1.87 9.95
C SER A 436 -11.43 -3.03 10.96
N ARG A 437 -12.57 -3.54 11.47
CA ARG A 437 -12.60 -4.70 12.36
C ARG A 437 -12.10 -5.97 11.68
N LEU A 438 -12.50 -6.21 10.43
CA LEU A 438 -12.14 -7.44 9.71
C LEU A 438 -10.70 -7.39 9.14
N LEU A 439 -10.27 -6.25 8.59
CA LEU A 439 -9.00 -6.14 7.87
C LEU A 439 -7.86 -5.51 8.68
N GLY A 440 -8.16 -4.74 9.74
CA GLY A 440 -7.16 -4.01 10.53
C GLY A 440 -6.34 -4.88 11.49
N GLY A 441 -6.83 -6.08 11.84
CA GLY A 441 -6.21 -6.94 12.87
C GLY A 441 -4.73 -7.26 12.63
N ALA A 442 -4.31 -7.47 11.38
CA ALA A 442 -2.91 -7.73 11.06
C ALA A 442 -1.99 -6.52 11.35
N ALA A 443 -2.48 -5.28 11.14
CA ALA A 443 -1.73 -4.08 11.49
C ALA A 443 -1.65 -3.89 13.01
N PHE A 444 -2.73 -4.23 13.73
CA PHE A 444 -2.77 -4.22 15.19
C PHE A 444 -1.72 -5.20 15.75
N ALA A 445 -1.73 -6.46 15.32
CA ALA A 445 -0.76 -7.46 15.74
C ALA A 445 0.70 -7.07 15.43
N LEU A 446 0.98 -6.46 14.27
CA LEU A 446 2.31 -5.92 13.96
C LEU A 446 2.77 -4.84 14.95
N ALA A 447 1.87 -4.07 15.55
CA ALA A 447 2.21 -2.98 16.47
C ALA A 447 2.70 -3.48 17.85
N HIS A 448 2.39 -4.73 18.22
CA HIS A 448 3.01 -5.41 19.38
C HIS A 448 4.51 -5.72 19.15
N MET A 449 4.97 -5.67 17.90
CA MET A 449 6.25 -6.23 17.45
C MET A 449 7.18 -5.12 16.95
N VAL A 450 6.75 -4.39 15.92
CA VAL A 450 7.56 -3.44 15.17
C VAL A 450 7.68 -2.12 15.95
N PRO A 451 8.89 -1.53 16.11
CA PRO A 451 9.08 -0.28 16.84
C PRO A 451 8.67 0.94 16.00
N ARG A 452 7.36 1.02 15.67
CA ARG A 452 6.76 2.00 14.78
C ARG A 452 5.32 2.29 15.20
N ARG A 453 4.85 3.53 14.97
CA ARG A 453 3.46 3.96 15.22
C ARG A 453 2.44 3.08 14.50
N TYR A 454 1.31 2.80 15.15
CA TYR A 454 0.28 1.91 14.61
C TYR A 454 -0.29 2.40 13.28
N GLU A 455 -0.57 3.71 13.15
CA GLU A 455 -1.03 4.31 11.89
C GLU A 455 -0.07 4.06 10.70
N ARG A 456 1.24 3.91 10.97
CA ARG A 456 2.27 3.66 9.95
C ARG A 456 2.47 2.18 9.64
N LEU A 457 1.84 1.29 10.40
CA LEU A 457 1.82 -0.15 10.12
C LEU A 457 0.63 -0.53 9.25
N ALA A 458 -0.40 0.31 9.13
CA ALA A 458 -1.50 0.14 8.17
C ALA A 458 -1.01 0.15 6.70
N ASP A 459 -0.07 1.06 6.36
CA ASP A 459 0.44 1.25 4.99
C ASP A 459 1.87 0.77 4.74
N ALA A 460 2.59 0.33 5.78
CA ALA A 460 3.97 -0.13 5.66
C ALA A 460 4.14 -1.24 4.61
N GLY A 461 5.05 -1.03 3.65
CA GLY A 461 5.61 -2.13 2.85
C GLY A 461 6.50 -3.01 3.71
N ALA A 462 6.38 -4.34 3.59
CA ALA A 462 6.95 -5.27 4.56
C ALA A 462 8.48 -5.22 4.69
N ALA A 463 9.20 -5.04 3.57
CA ALA A 463 10.67 -5.00 3.57
C ALA A 463 11.21 -3.81 4.41
N THR A 464 11.07 -2.58 3.90
CA THR A 464 11.60 -1.41 4.62
C THR A 464 10.75 -1.06 5.84
N GLY A 465 9.43 -1.20 5.77
CA GLY A 465 8.46 -0.72 6.77
C GLY A 465 8.31 -1.57 8.03
N ILE A 466 8.67 -2.84 7.97
CA ILE A 466 8.43 -3.82 9.04
C ILE A 466 9.70 -4.61 9.39
N ILE A 467 10.41 -5.17 8.41
CA ILE A 467 11.63 -5.98 8.66
C ILE A 467 12.82 -5.08 9.03
N ASP A 468 13.08 -4.00 8.29
CA ASP A 468 14.22 -3.11 8.55
C ASP A 468 14.24 -2.49 9.97
N PRO A 469 13.11 -2.02 10.56
CA PRO A 469 13.09 -1.52 11.93
C PRO A 469 13.33 -2.60 13.00
N LEU A 470 12.95 -3.86 12.74
CA LEU A 470 13.24 -4.99 13.63
C LEU A 470 14.75 -5.28 13.63
N LEU A 471 15.38 -5.31 12.45
CA LEU A 471 16.83 -5.47 12.29
C LEU A 471 17.60 -4.33 12.94
N VAL A 472 17.18 -3.08 12.72
CA VAL A 472 17.78 -1.89 13.35
C VAL A 472 17.69 -1.97 14.88
N ARG A 473 16.53 -2.35 15.43
CA ARG A 473 16.38 -2.53 16.89
C ARG A 473 17.29 -3.62 17.42
N ALA A 474 17.39 -4.76 16.75
CA ALA A 474 18.24 -5.87 17.17
C ALA A 474 19.72 -5.48 17.19
N TYR A 475 20.21 -4.84 16.14
CA TYR A 475 21.59 -4.36 16.03
C TYR A 475 21.94 -3.32 17.10
N LEU A 476 21.08 -2.31 17.30
CA LEU A 476 21.32 -1.28 18.33
C LEU A 476 21.21 -1.84 19.76
N ARG A 477 20.31 -2.81 19.99
CA ARG A 477 20.23 -3.56 21.26
C ARG A 477 21.51 -4.35 21.54
N ALA A 478 22.07 -5.00 20.52
CA ALA A 478 23.33 -5.73 20.57
C ALA A 478 24.58 -4.81 20.48
N ARG A 479 24.41 -3.49 20.39
CA ARG A 479 25.48 -2.49 20.18
C ARG A 479 26.36 -2.74 18.94
N ALA A 480 25.86 -3.47 17.94
CA ALA A 480 26.62 -3.84 16.74
C ALA A 480 26.50 -2.78 15.62
N ALA A 481 27.60 -2.57 14.88
CA ALA A 481 27.62 -1.67 13.73
C ALA A 481 26.69 -2.17 12.62
N LEU A 482 25.97 -1.26 11.96
CA LEU A 482 25.03 -1.61 10.90
C LEU A 482 25.67 -1.50 9.51
N PRO A 483 25.26 -2.34 8.54
CA PRO A 483 25.59 -2.09 7.15
C PRO A 483 24.90 -0.82 6.63
N ALA A 484 25.62 -0.06 5.80
CA ALA A 484 25.06 0.98 4.95
C ALA A 484 24.29 0.38 3.76
N HIS A 485 23.42 1.18 3.15
CA HIS A 485 22.87 0.87 1.82
C HIS A 485 24.02 0.84 0.81
N GLN A 486 24.06 -0.21 -0.01
CA GLN A 486 25.04 -0.34 -1.08
C GLN A 486 24.34 -0.66 -2.41
N PRO A 487 24.85 -0.16 -3.55
CA PRO A 487 24.45 -0.68 -4.85
C PRO A 487 24.82 -2.18 -4.94
N GLY A 488 24.06 -2.94 -5.71
CA GLY A 488 24.45 -4.32 -6.03
C GLY A 488 25.73 -4.36 -6.86
N ASP A 489 26.49 -5.44 -6.75
CA ASP A 489 27.76 -5.70 -7.47
C ASP A 489 27.61 -5.97 -8.98
N GLY A 490 26.44 -5.67 -9.55
CA GLY A 490 26.08 -5.99 -10.93
C GLY A 490 25.51 -7.39 -11.14
N THR A 491 25.55 -8.29 -10.14
CA THR A 491 24.98 -9.64 -10.27
C THR A 491 23.47 -9.56 -10.53
N PRO A 492 22.96 -10.15 -11.63
CA PRO A 492 21.53 -10.17 -11.89
C PRO A 492 20.82 -11.11 -10.92
N HIS A 493 19.66 -10.65 -10.42
CA HIS A 493 18.76 -11.51 -9.67
C HIS A 493 18.11 -12.55 -10.60
N GLN A 494 18.27 -13.83 -10.28
CA GLN A 494 17.66 -14.95 -10.99
C GLN A 494 16.32 -15.29 -10.34
N GLY A 495 15.23 -15.14 -11.11
CA GLY A 495 13.86 -15.36 -10.62
C GLY A 495 13.49 -16.83 -10.36
N ALA A 496 12.24 -17.01 -9.98
CA ALA A 496 11.57 -18.31 -9.99
C ALA A 496 11.57 -18.92 -11.40
N ALA A 497 11.45 -20.25 -11.48
CA ALA A 497 11.04 -20.89 -12.73
C ALA A 497 9.53 -20.68 -12.96
N LEU A 498 9.14 -20.75 -14.23
CA LEU A 498 7.76 -20.66 -14.69
C LEU A 498 7.66 -21.56 -15.93
N HIS A 499 6.73 -22.51 -15.90
CA HIS A 499 6.57 -23.53 -16.92
C HIS A 499 5.11 -23.62 -17.35
N LEU A 500 4.92 -23.74 -18.66
CA LEU A 500 3.64 -24.07 -19.28
C LEU A 500 3.86 -25.40 -20.01
N PHE A 501 3.10 -26.42 -19.63
CA PHE A 501 3.21 -27.78 -20.17
C PHE A 501 2.06 -28.11 -21.11
N ALA A 502 0.88 -27.50 -20.89
CA ALA A 502 -0.25 -27.65 -21.78
C ALA A 502 -1.14 -26.40 -21.80
N THR A 503 -1.77 -26.13 -22.94
CA THR A 503 -2.75 -25.06 -23.16
C THR A 503 -4.08 -25.61 -23.67
N GLY A 504 -5.17 -24.95 -23.33
CA GLY A 504 -6.53 -25.41 -23.58
C GLY A 504 -7.23 -25.92 -22.32
N VAL A 505 -8.26 -26.74 -22.51
CA VAL A 505 -9.17 -27.17 -21.43
C VAL A 505 -8.75 -28.53 -20.89
N ALA A 506 -8.35 -28.55 -19.62
CA ALA A 506 -8.05 -29.76 -18.88
C ALA A 506 -9.17 -30.05 -17.87
N GLU A 507 -9.63 -31.30 -17.80
CA GLU A 507 -10.58 -31.74 -16.77
C GLU A 507 -9.85 -32.23 -15.51
N ARG A 508 -10.56 -32.24 -14.37
CA ARG A 508 -10.13 -32.84 -13.11
C ARG A 508 -8.73 -32.39 -12.68
N VAL A 509 -8.62 -31.10 -12.38
CA VAL A 509 -7.34 -30.45 -12.10
C VAL A 509 -7.10 -30.36 -10.59
N VAL A 510 -5.93 -30.81 -10.18
CA VAL A 510 -5.40 -30.65 -8.82
C VAL A 510 -4.33 -29.56 -8.83
N LYS A 511 -4.30 -28.76 -7.77
CA LYS A 511 -3.20 -27.84 -7.46
C LYS A 511 -2.45 -28.36 -6.23
N ALA A 512 -1.16 -28.63 -6.40
CA ALA A 512 -0.23 -28.84 -5.29
C ALA A 512 0.60 -27.55 -5.09
N ASP A 513 0.72 -27.07 -3.86
CA ASP A 513 1.35 -25.78 -3.52
C ASP A 513 2.31 -25.91 -2.34
N VAL A 514 3.50 -25.30 -2.41
CA VAL A 514 4.48 -25.35 -1.34
C VAL A 514 4.32 -24.18 -0.38
N ALA A 515 3.80 -24.47 0.81
CA ALA A 515 3.50 -23.47 1.81
C ALA A 515 4.74 -22.66 2.24
N SER A 516 4.77 -21.38 1.84
CA SER A 516 5.85 -20.44 2.14
C SER A 516 7.23 -20.98 1.69
N LEU A 517 7.32 -21.46 0.44
CA LEU A 517 8.54 -22.06 -0.15
C LEU A 517 9.84 -21.33 0.22
N TYR A 518 9.98 -20.05 -0.15
CA TYR A 518 11.24 -19.33 0.06
C TYR A 518 11.64 -19.20 1.54
N PRO A 519 10.76 -18.79 2.48
CA PRO A 519 11.05 -18.88 3.91
C PRO A 519 11.45 -20.28 4.38
N SER A 520 10.76 -21.33 3.92
CA SER A 520 11.11 -22.71 4.27
C SER A 520 12.50 -23.11 3.76
N LEU A 521 12.88 -22.70 2.55
CA LEU A 521 14.23 -22.89 2.00
C LEU A 521 15.30 -22.06 2.73
N MET A 522 14.99 -20.82 3.09
CA MET A 522 15.89 -19.97 3.89
C MET A 522 16.22 -20.62 5.23
N ARG A 523 15.23 -21.23 5.90
CA ARG A 523 15.42 -21.95 7.16
C ARG A 523 16.16 -23.28 6.95
N GLN A 524 15.75 -24.07 5.94
CA GLN A 524 16.31 -25.40 5.64
C GLN A 524 17.80 -25.37 5.31
N TYR A 525 18.26 -24.32 4.64
CA TYR A 525 19.63 -24.17 4.15
C TYR A 525 20.37 -22.97 4.79
N GLN A 526 19.79 -22.35 5.83
CA GLN A 526 20.34 -21.19 6.56
C GLN A 526 20.78 -20.04 5.63
N LEU A 527 19.89 -19.66 4.71
CA LEU A 527 20.14 -18.66 3.66
C LEU A 527 19.71 -17.26 4.12
N GLY A 528 20.53 -16.66 4.97
CA GLY A 528 20.46 -15.25 5.36
C GLY A 528 21.42 -14.38 4.53
N PRO A 529 21.33 -13.04 4.66
CA PRO A 529 22.27 -12.12 4.03
C PRO A 529 23.61 -12.13 4.75
N ALA A 530 24.72 -12.20 4.01
CA ALA A 530 26.07 -12.27 4.58
C ALA A 530 26.46 -11.06 5.45
N ARG A 531 25.77 -9.92 5.30
CA ARG A 531 25.96 -8.70 6.11
C ARG A 531 25.17 -8.73 7.43
N ASP A 532 24.22 -9.64 7.62
CA ASP A 532 23.52 -9.89 8.89
C ASP A 532 24.31 -10.87 9.76
N ARG A 533 25.42 -10.37 10.33
CA ARG A 533 26.35 -11.16 11.15
C ARG A 533 25.82 -11.53 12.52
N LEU A 534 24.70 -10.92 12.95
CA LEU A 534 23.97 -11.33 14.15
C LEU A 534 22.93 -12.43 13.84
N GLY A 535 22.70 -12.78 12.57
CA GLY A 535 21.74 -13.80 12.16
C GLY A 535 20.28 -13.44 12.46
N VAL A 536 19.99 -12.14 12.62
CA VAL A 536 18.70 -11.65 13.11
C VAL A 536 17.56 -12.03 12.15
N LEU A 537 17.73 -11.84 10.83
CA LEU A 537 16.67 -12.10 9.86
C LEU A 537 16.21 -13.55 9.89
N LEU A 538 17.15 -14.51 9.92
CA LEU A 538 16.82 -15.94 10.02
C LEU A 538 16.18 -16.26 11.37
N THR A 539 16.78 -15.77 12.47
CA THR A 539 16.25 -15.97 13.83
C THR A 539 14.81 -15.47 13.97
N LEU A 540 14.49 -14.29 13.43
CA LEU A 540 13.13 -13.75 13.42
C LEU A 540 12.21 -14.61 12.54
N VAL A 541 12.65 -15.03 11.35
CA VAL A 541 11.84 -15.90 10.47
C VAL A 541 11.52 -17.25 11.11
N ASP A 542 12.51 -17.91 11.72
CA ASP A 542 12.33 -19.15 12.47
C ASP A 542 11.28 -18.97 13.58
N ARG A 543 11.50 -17.97 14.44
CA ARG A 543 10.63 -17.73 15.60
C ARG A 543 9.20 -17.36 15.19
N LEU A 544 9.04 -16.58 14.13
CA LEU A 544 7.74 -16.20 13.59
C LEU A 544 6.99 -17.38 12.97
N VAL A 545 7.68 -18.37 12.38
CA VAL A 545 7.03 -19.58 11.87
C VAL A 545 6.50 -20.43 13.02
N GLU A 546 7.30 -20.65 14.08
CA GLU A 546 6.89 -21.39 15.28
C GLU A 546 5.65 -20.75 15.94
N GLN A 547 5.75 -19.46 16.26
CA GLN A 547 4.68 -18.72 16.93
C GLN A 547 3.40 -18.66 16.08
N ARG A 548 3.53 -18.60 14.75
CA ARG A 548 2.38 -18.65 13.82
C ARG A 548 1.70 -20.02 13.82
N LEU A 549 2.44 -21.12 13.91
CA LEU A 549 1.85 -22.45 14.05
C LEU A 549 1.09 -22.58 15.37
N ALA A 550 1.66 -22.07 16.47
CA ALA A 550 0.98 -22.03 17.77
C ALA A 550 -0.28 -21.14 17.75
N ALA A 551 -0.23 -19.96 17.12
CA ALA A 551 -1.40 -19.08 16.95
C ALA A 551 -2.50 -19.76 16.13
N LYS A 552 -2.16 -20.42 15.01
CA LYS A 552 -3.12 -21.22 14.23
C LYS A 552 -3.77 -22.35 15.05
N ALA A 553 -3.00 -23.02 15.91
CA ALA A 553 -3.54 -24.07 16.77
C ALA A 553 -4.55 -23.52 17.78
N ARG A 554 -4.23 -22.40 18.44
CA ARG A 554 -5.15 -21.72 19.37
C ARG A 554 -6.41 -21.18 18.67
N ALA A 555 -6.26 -20.53 17.51
CA ALA A 555 -7.40 -20.06 16.71
C ALA A 555 -8.36 -21.19 16.30
N ARG A 556 -7.84 -22.39 16.03
CA ARG A 556 -8.65 -23.58 15.72
C ARG A 556 -9.36 -24.15 16.95
N ALA A 557 -8.73 -24.08 18.12
CA ALA A 557 -9.31 -24.54 19.39
C ALA A 557 -10.32 -23.54 20.00
N ALA A 558 -10.17 -22.26 19.70
CA ALA A 558 -11.08 -21.20 20.15
C ALA A 558 -12.40 -21.21 19.37
N ALA A 559 -13.49 -20.83 20.05
CA ALA A 559 -14.83 -20.78 19.48
C ALA A 559 -14.87 -19.86 18.23
N PRO A 560 -15.64 -20.22 17.18
CA PRO A 560 -15.85 -19.36 16.02
C PRO A 560 -16.26 -17.93 16.41
N ALA A 561 -15.72 -16.93 15.70
CA ALA A 561 -15.92 -15.50 15.94
C ALA A 561 -15.56 -14.96 17.34
N SER A 562 -14.98 -15.77 18.25
CA SER A 562 -14.55 -15.27 19.56
C SER A 562 -13.40 -14.25 19.47
N PRO A 563 -13.30 -13.26 20.38
CA PRO A 563 -12.20 -12.28 20.36
C PRO A 563 -10.81 -12.91 20.45
N ALA A 564 -10.66 -14.02 21.19
CA ALA A 564 -9.42 -14.78 21.27
C ALA A 564 -9.03 -15.38 19.92
N ARG A 565 -10.00 -15.96 19.20
CA ARG A 565 -9.79 -16.50 17.86
C ARG A 565 -9.36 -15.41 16.87
N LEU A 566 -10.09 -14.30 16.84
CA LEU A 566 -9.79 -13.16 15.96
C LEU A 566 -8.38 -12.60 16.22
N LEU A 567 -7.95 -12.54 17.49
CA LEU A 567 -6.59 -12.13 17.86
C LEU A 567 -5.53 -13.11 17.34
N ASP A 568 -5.71 -14.42 17.54
CA ASP A 568 -4.75 -15.43 17.05
C ASP A 568 -4.71 -15.53 15.52
N GLU A 569 -5.85 -15.33 14.84
CA GLU A 569 -5.92 -15.23 13.38
C GLU A 569 -5.18 -13.98 12.87
N ALA A 570 -5.36 -12.82 13.53
CA ALA A 570 -4.64 -11.58 13.24
C ALA A 570 -3.13 -11.69 13.46
N ILE A 571 -2.71 -12.33 14.56
CA ILE A 571 -1.29 -12.62 14.85
C ILE A 571 -0.71 -13.55 13.77
N SER A 572 -1.41 -14.64 13.41
CA SER A 572 -1.00 -15.55 12.33
C SER A 572 -0.89 -14.84 10.96
N ALA A 573 -1.76 -13.87 10.69
CA ALA A 573 -1.71 -13.04 9.47
C ALA A 573 -0.52 -12.07 9.46
N ALA A 574 -0.28 -11.36 10.56
CA ALA A 574 0.89 -10.49 10.74
C ALA A 574 2.20 -11.28 10.57
N MET A 575 2.32 -12.43 11.24
CA MET A 575 3.49 -13.30 11.12
C MET A 575 3.66 -13.84 9.69
N LYS A 576 2.57 -14.24 9.00
CA LYS A 576 2.64 -14.64 7.58
C LYS A 576 3.21 -13.52 6.70
N LEU A 577 2.80 -12.27 6.94
CA LEU A 577 3.26 -11.11 6.18
C LEU A 577 4.76 -10.88 6.35
N VAL A 578 5.29 -10.95 7.57
CA VAL A 578 6.74 -10.80 7.81
C VAL A 578 7.52 -11.96 7.18
N VAL A 579 7.11 -13.20 7.49
CA VAL A 579 7.78 -14.42 7.01
C VAL A 579 7.85 -14.46 5.48
N ASN A 580 6.73 -14.31 4.78
CA ASN A 580 6.69 -14.33 3.32
C ASN A 580 7.46 -13.16 2.67
N SER A 581 7.75 -12.09 3.42
CA SER A 581 8.49 -10.92 2.93
C SER A 581 9.99 -10.99 3.18
N ALA A 582 10.49 -11.96 3.94
CA ALA A 582 11.91 -12.08 4.28
C ALA A 582 12.80 -12.30 3.04
N TYR A 583 12.38 -13.17 2.12
CA TYR A 583 13.04 -13.32 0.81
C TYR A 583 12.94 -12.04 -0.03
N GLY A 584 11.80 -11.35 -0.02
CA GLY A 584 11.63 -10.08 -0.73
C GLY A 584 12.55 -8.99 -0.19
N TYR A 585 12.81 -8.98 1.12
CA TYR A 585 13.80 -8.12 1.77
C TYR A 585 15.23 -8.47 1.33
N LEU A 586 15.59 -9.76 1.35
CA LEU A 586 16.88 -10.27 0.89
C LEU A 586 17.19 -9.86 -0.56
N ALA A 587 16.19 -9.95 -1.45
CA ALA A 587 16.30 -9.64 -2.88
C ALA A 587 16.12 -8.15 -3.25
N ALA A 588 15.86 -7.25 -2.29
CA ALA A 588 15.46 -5.87 -2.58
C ALA A 588 16.59 -4.94 -3.07
N GLY A 589 17.83 -5.43 -3.13
CA GLY A 589 19.01 -4.66 -3.54
C GLY A 589 19.19 -3.37 -2.71
N ALA A 590 19.55 -2.27 -3.36
CA ALA A 590 19.82 -0.99 -2.70
C ALA A 590 18.64 -0.40 -1.88
N LEU A 591 17.42 -0.95 -1.98
CA LEU A 591 16.27 -0.54 -1.16
C LEU A 591 16.41 -0.94 0.32
N THR A 592 17.26 -1.92 0.65
CA THR A 592 17.44 -2.44 2.00
C THR A 592 18.91 -2.68 2.31
N ARG A 593 19.39 -2.20 3.47
CA ARG A 593 20.81 -2.28 3.86
C ARG A 593 21.38 -3.70 3.99
N PHE A 594 20.55 -4.68 4.32
CA PHE A 594 20.90 -6.09 4.47
C PHE A 594 20.47 -6.93 3.24
N SER A 595 20.35 -6.34 2.05
CA SER A 595 20.13 -7.13 0.83
C SER A 595 21.35 -7.98 0.49
N ASP A 596 21.10 -9.13 -0.14
CA ASP A 596 22.12 -10.05 -0.61
C ASP A 596 21.57 -10.83 -1.81
N VAL A 597 21.95 -10.40 -3.02
CA VAL A 597 21.50 -11.02 -4.28
C VAL A 597 22.06 -12.43 -4.46
N HIS A 598 23.21 -12.75 -3.87
CA HIS A 598 23.80 -14.09 -3.94
C HIS A 598 23.00 -15.07 -3.09
N ALA A 599 22.70 -14.69 -1.85
CA ALA A 599 21.81 -15.47 -0.98
C ALA A 599 20.41 -15.63 -1.60
N ALA A 600 19.84 -14.56 -2.18
CA ALA A 600 18.56 -14.63 -2.90
C ALA A 600 18.62 -15.59 -4.11
N ASN A 601 19.70 -15.56 -4.89
CA ASN A 601 19.89 -16.44 -6.04
C ASN A 601 20.05 -17.91 -5.61
N ARG A 602 20.70 -18.21 -4.46
CA ARG A 602 20.70 -19.58 -3.89
C ARG A 602 19.30 -20.01 -3.46
N VAL A 603 18.51 -19.13 -2.83
CA VAL A 603 17.11 -19.43 -2.46
C VAL A 603 16.29 -19.79 -3.71
N THR A 604 16.40 -19.02 -4.80
CA THR A 604 15.66 -19.35 -6.04
C THR A 604 16.23 -20.59 -6.74
N GLU A 605 17.53 -20.87 -6.67
CA GLU A 605 18.12 -22.11 -7.17
C GLU A 605 17.53 -23.34 -6.46
N HIS A 606 17.49 -23.35 -5.13
CA HIS A 606 16.83 -24.42 -4.37
C HIS A 606 15.32 -24.49 -4.70
N GLY A 607 14.65 -23.35 -4.92
CA GLY A 607 13.26 -23.30 -5.37
C GLY A 607 13.05 -23.99 -6.72
N ARG A 608 13.89 -23.69 -7.73
CA ARG A 608 13.85 -24.35 -9.05
C ARG A 608 14.12 -25.86 -8.96
N ARG A 609 15.02 -26.29 -8.07
CA ARG A 609 15.27 -27.73 -7.81
C ARG A 609 14.04 -28.43 -7.20
N VAL A 610 13.36 -27.79 -6.24
CA VAL A 610 12.10 -28.30 -5.65
C VAL A 610 11.00 -28.37 -6.71
N LEU A 611 10.77 -27.29 -7.48
CA LEU A 611 9.74 -27.28 -8.51
C LEU A 611 9.97 -28.36 -9.58
N GLY A 612 11.21 -28.52 -10.02
CA GLY A 612 11.59 -29.58 -10.96
C GLY A 612 11.38 -30.98 -10.40
N LEU A 613 11.57 -31.19 -9.09
CA LEU A 613 11.23 -32.45 -8.43
C LEU A 613 9.70 -32.67 -8.42
N LEU A 614 8.92 -31.68 -8.02
CA LEU A 614 7.45 -31.76 -8.03
C LEU A 614 6.92 -32.15 -9.41
N CYS A 615 7.36 -31.45 -10.46
CA CYS A 615 6.92 -31.71 -11.83
C CYS A 615 7.25 -33.15 -12.27
N ARG A 616 8.49 -33.62 -12.04
CA ARG A 616 8.89 -34.99 -12.39
C ARG A 616 8.09 -36.05 -11.63
N GLU A 617 7.95 -35.88 -10.31
CA GLU A 617 7.34 -36.89 -9.44
C GLU A 617 5.82 -36.98 -9.62
N LEU A 618 5.14 -35.85 -9.89
CA LEU A 618 3.72 -35.82 -10.25
C LEU A 618 3.48 -36.44 -11.64
N ALA A 619 4.33 -36.12 -12.63
CA ALA A 619 4.24 -36.70 -13.96
C ALA A 619 4.50 -38.22 -13.97
N ALA A 620 5.52 -38.67 -13.24
CA ALA A 620 5.87 -40.10 -13.10
C ALA A 620 4.74 -40.92 -12.44
N ARG A 621 3.90 -40.29 -11.62
CA ARG A 621 2.70 -40.90 -11.01
C ARG A 621 1.46 -40.81 -11.90
N GLY A 622 1.55 -40.27 -13.11
CA GLY A 622 0.44 -40.21 -14.09
C GLY A 622 -0.33 -38.88 -14.13
N GLY A 623 0.11 -37.85 -13.40
CA GLY A 623 -0.44 -36.50 -13.54
C GLY A 623 -0.05 -35.86 -14.88
N THR A 624 -1.02 -35.30 -15.60
CA THR A 624 -0.72 -34.47 -16.79
C THR A 624 -0.46 -33.04 -16.33
N LEU A 625 0.81 -32.63 -16.33
CA LEU A 625 1.19 -31.25 -15.97
C LEU A 625 0.53 -30.24 -16.92
N LEU A 626 0.10 -29.10 -16.37
CA LEU A 626 -0.54 -28.01 -17.11
C LEU A 626 0.29 -26.74 -17.01
N GLU A 627 0.54 -26.29 -15.78
CA GLU A 627 1.33 -25.11 -15.44
C GLU A 627 2.09 -25.37 -14.13
N ALA A 628 3.30 -24.84 -14.01
CA ALA A 628 4.02 -24.77 -12.74
C ALA A 628 4.67 -23.40 -12.58
N ASP A 629 4.52 -22.77 -11.42
CA ASP A 629 5.15 -21.50 -11.09
C ASP A 629 6.01 -21.61 -9.82
N THR A 630 6.30 -20.51 -9.14
CA THR A 630 7.30 -20.43 -8.06
C THR A 630 7.19 -21.55 -7.04
N ASP A 631 5.97 -21.80 -6.57
CA ASP A 631 5.61 -22.67 -5.46
C ASP A 631 4.43 -23.61 -5.79
N GLY A 632 3.70 -23.41 -6.90
CA GLY A 632 2.55 -24.22 -7.30
C GLY A 632 2.76 -25.07 -8.55
N VAL A 633 2.09 -26.23 -8.61
CA VAL A 633 1.93 -27.07 -9.81
C VAL A 633 0.45 -27.41 -10.01
N TYR A 634 -0.08 -27.08 -11.18
CA TYR A 634 -1.39 -27.51 -11.66
C TYR A 634 -1.23 -28.73 -12.58
N PHE A 635 -1.98 -29.78 -12.31
CA PHE A 635 -1.96 -31.01 -13.11
C PHE A 635 -3.37 -31.64 -13.19
N ALA A 636 -3.71 -32.19 -14.36
CA ALA A 636 -4.91 -32.99 -14.54
C ALA A 636 -4.67 -34.44 -14.10
N VAL A 637 -5.67 -35.07 -13.47
CA VAL A 637 -5.59 -36.45 -12.97
C VAL A 637 -6.45 -37.42 -13.81
N PRO A 638 -6.09 -38.72 -13.88
CA PRO A 638 -6.91 -39.73 -14.54
C PRO A 638 -8.33 -39.83 -13.96
N GLN A 639 -9.29 -40.18 -14.82
CA GLN A 639 -10.69 -40.40 -14.41
C GLN A 639 -10.86 -41.50 -13.35
N THR A 640 -9.90 -42.44 -13.29
CA THR A 640 -9.87 -43.55 -12.32
C THR A 640 -9.48 -43.15 -10.90
N TRP A 641 -8.93 -41.95 -10.69
CA TRP A 641 -8.54 -41.50 -9.34
C TRP A 641 -9.74 -41.06 -8.53
N THR A 642 -9.70 -41.30 -7.22
CA THR A 642 -10.59 -40.66 -6.25
C THR A 642 -9.92 -39.41 -5.66
N GLU A 643 -10.67 -38.58 -4.95
CA GLU A 643 -10.09 -37.46 -4.18
C GLU A 643 -9.06 -37.95 -3.12
N GLN A 644 -9.22 -39.18 -2.62
CA GLN A 644 -8.25 -39.78 -1.69
C GLN A 644 -6.95 -40.18 -2.41
N ASP A 645 -7.01 -40.64 -3.67
CA ASP A 645 -5.82 -40.87 -4.48
C ASP A 645 -5.11 -39.56 -4.82
N GLU A 646 -5.88 -38.53 -5.20
CA GLU A 646 -5.38 -37.18 -5.45
C GLU A 646 -4.60 -36.63 -4.23
N GLN A 647 -5.17 -36.76 -3.03
CA GLN A 647 -4.51 -36.36 -1.77
C GLN A 647 -3.30 -37.25 -1.41
N ARG A 648 -3.42 -38.58 -1.56
CA ARG A 648 -2.32 -39.54 -1.28
C ARG A 648 -1.10 -39.23 -2.13
N ILE A 649 -1.27 -39.01 -3.43
CA ILE A 649 -0.17 -38.74 -4.36
C ILE A 649 0.54 -37.42 -4.02
N VAL A 650 -0.21 -36.37 -3.67
CA VAL A 650 0.40 -35.11 -3.20
C VAL A 650 1.16 -35.32 -1.88
N ALA A 651 0.66 -36.14 -0.95
CA ALA A 651 1.37 -36.48 0.27
C ALA A 651 2.65 -37.30 0.03
N GLU A 652 2.61 -38.29 -0.87
CA GLU A 652 3.77 -39.09 -1.27
C GLU A 652 4.87 -38.23 -1.91
N VAL A 653 4.50 -37.32 -2.83
CA VAL A 653 5.46 -36.38 -3.44
C VAL A 653 5.98 -35.37 -2.40
N GLY A 654 5.12 -34.92 -1.48
CA GLY A 654 5.51 -34.07 -0.36
C GLY A 654 6.55 -34.72 0.57
N ALA A 655 6.48 -36.03 0.77
CA ALA A 655 7.45 -36.78 1.59
C ALA A 655 8.86 -36.88 0.96
N LEU A 656 9.03 -36.52 -0.32
CA LEU A 656 10.32 -36.44 -1.00
C LEU A 656 11.00 -35.07 -0.85
N LEU A 657 10.30 -34.08 -0.27
CA LEU A 657 10.82 -32.72 -0.11
C LEU A 657 11.72 -32.59 1.14
N PRO A 658 12.58 -31.55 1.20
CA PRO A 658 13.36 -31.28 2.42
C PRO A 658 12.45 -31.06 3.64
N PRO A 659 12.85 -31.47 4.87
CA PRO A 659 11.95 -31.55 6.03
C PRO A 659 11.16 -30.29 6.40
N LEU A 660 11.68 -29.09 6.14
CA LEU A 660 10.96 -27.83 6.40
C LEU A 660 10.06 -27.35 5.25
N VAL A 661 10.09 -28.04 4.10
CA VAL A 661 9.37 -27.68 2.87
C VAL A 661 8.09 -28.52 2.78
N GLN A 662 6.94 -27.90 3.03
CA GLN A 662 5.64 -28.60 3.11
C GLN A 662 4.82 -28.41 1.84
N LEU A 663 4.59 -29.48 1.09
CA LEU A 663 3.63 -29.52 -0.01
C LEU A 663 2.20 -29.66 0.54
N GLN A 664 1.26 -28.92 -0.05
CA GLN A 664 -0.15 -28.92 0.31
C GLN A 664 -1.01 -29.30 -0.89
N TYR A 665 -2.05 -30.08 -0.63
CA TYR A 665 -3.19 -30.23 -1.53
C TYR A 665 -4.04 -28.97 -1.42
N ASP A 666 -3.79 -27.99 -2.29
CA ASP A 666 -4.28 -26.61 -2.14
C ASP A 666 -5.57 -26.34 -2.93
N GLY A 667 -5.83 -27.11 -3.99
CA GLY A 667 -7.02 -26.90 -4.81
C GLY A 667 -7.43 -28.11 -5.65
N ARG A 668 -8.74 -28.20 -5.91
CA ARG A 668 -9.40 -29.24 -6.68
C ARG A 668 -10.48 -28.62 -7.58
N TYR A 669 -10.41 -28.87 -8.88
CA TYR A 669 -11.25 -28.21 -9.88
C TYR A 669 -11.84 -29.23 -10.87
N ALA A 670 -13.08 -28.99 -11.30
CA ALA A 670 -13.75 -29.81 -12.30
C ALA A 670 -13.09 -29.64 -13.68
N ALA A 671 -12.69 -28.40 -14.02
CA ALA A 671 -11.92 -28.10 -15.22
C ALA A 671 -11.06 -26.83 -15.07
N MET A 672 -10.06 -26.68 -15.94
CA MET A 672 -9.17 -25.51 -16.07
C MET A 672 -9.04 -25.12 -17.55
N LEU A 673 -9.08 -23.83 -17.86
CA LEU A 673 -8.58 -23.30 -19.14
C LEU A 673 -7.17 -22.76 -18.87
N SER A 674 -6.17 -23.47 -19.35
CA SER A 674 -4.78 -23.00 -19.40
C SER A 674 -4.58 -22.19 -20.69
N HIS A 675 -4.06 -20.96 -20.60
CA HIS A 675 -3.95 -20.07 -21.75
C HIS A 675 -2.52 -19.60 -21.99
N GLU A 676 -1.96 -18.86 -21.02
CA GLU A 676 -0.59 -18.38 -20.97
C GLU A 676 -0.11 -18.51 -19.51
N PRO A 677 1.18 -18.47 -19.18
CA PRO A 677 1.60 -18.56 -17.78
C PRO A 677 0.96 -17.46 -16.94
N LYS A 678 0.46 -17.81 -15.75
CA LYS A 678 -0.30 -16.96 -14.83
C LYS A 678 -1.61 -16.40 -15.40
N ASN A 679 -2.08 -16.95 -16.52
CA ASN A 679 -3.35 -16.63 -17.17
C ASN A 679 -4.16 -17.92 -17.37
N TYR A 680 -5.08 -18.16 -16.44
CA TYR A 680 -5.92 -19.36 -16.44
C TYR A 680 -7.30 -19.09 -15.84
N ALA A 681 -8.25 -19.94 -16.20
CA ALA A 681 -9.55 -20.01 -15.54
C ALA A 681 -9.74 -21.37 -14.88
N LEU A 682 -10.37 -21.42 -13.71
CA LEU A 682 -10.65 -22.64 -12.96
C LEU A 682 -12.15 -22.71 -12.67
N LEU A 683 -12.76 -23.85 -12.98
CA LEU A 683 -14.13 -24.19 -12.63
C LEU A 683 -14.12 -25.13 -11.41
N PRO A 684 -14.45 -24.65 -10.19
CA PRO A 684 -14.59 -25.53 -9.03
C PRO A 684 -15.73 -26.54 -9.20
N TYR A 685 -15.72 -27.61 -8.38
CA TYR A 685 -16.88 -28.51 -8.27
C TYR A 685 -18.10 -27.82 -7.62
N GLN A 686 -17.87 -26.82 -6.76
CA GLN A 686 -18.89 -26.00 -6.11
C GLN A 686 -18.41 -24.55 -6.02
N GLY A 687 -19.30 -23.59 -6.31
CA GLY A 687 -18.98 -22.16 -6.29
C GLY A 687 -18.71 -21.56 -7.68
N PRO A 688 -18.33 -20.27 -7.74
CA PRO A 688 -18.20 -19.52 -8.99
C PRO A 688 -16.91 -19.82 -9.76
N LEU A 689 -16.92 -19.51 -11.07
CA LEU A 689 -15.74 -19.52 -11.92
C LEU A 689 -14.65 -18.58 -11.38
N LEU A 690 -13.41 -19.08 -11.27
CA LEU A 690 -12.25 -18.30 -10.86
C LEU A 690 -11.43 -17.91 -12.08
N LEU A 691 -11.24 -16.60 -12.31
CA LEU A 691 -10.41 -16.07 -13.40
C LEU A 691 -9.12 -15.49 -12.82
N ARG A 692 -7.96 -15.91 -13.34
CA ARG A 692 -6.63 -15.42 -12.95
C ARG A 692 -5.85 -14.95 -14.18
N GLY A 693 -5.12 -13.84 -14.04
CA GLY A 693 -4.30 -13.25 -15.09
C GLY A 693 -4.97 -12.12 -15.87
N VAL A 694 -4.13 -11.29 -16.50
CA VAL A 694 -4.53 -10.07 -17.22
C VAL A 694 -5.23 -10.34 -18.54
N ALA A 695 -5.14 -11.57 -19.06
CA ALA A 695 -5.89 -12.01 -20.24
C ALA A 695 -7.40 -12.12 -19.99
N PHE A 696 -7.82 -12.37 -18.73
CA PHE A 696 -9.22 -12.60 -18.36
C PHE A 696 -9.82 -11.54 -17.43
N ARG A 697 -8.98 -10.80 -16.68
CA ARG A 697 -9.39 -9.65 -15.86
C ARG A 697 -8.39 -8.53 -15.97
N SER A 698 -8.81 -7.36 -16.45
CA SER A 698 -7.97 -6.20 -16.67
C SER A 698 -8.73 -4.93 -16.35
N SER A 699 -8.15 -4.07 -15.50
CA SER A 699 -8.67 -2.72 -15.21
C SER A 699 -8.65 -1.75 -16.41
N ARG A 700 -8.35 -2.27 -17.61
CA ARG A 700 -8.34 -1.59 -18.92
C ARG A 700 -9.11 -2.39 -19.99
N ALA A 701 -9.95 -3.35 -19.61
CA ALA A 701 -10.89 -4.00 -20.53
C ALA A 701 -12.25 -3.27 -20.51
N GLU A 702 -12.98 -3.35 -21.61
CA GLU A 702 -14.38 -2.95 -21.67
C GLU A 702 -15.27 -3.96 -20.90
N PRO A 703 -16.17 -3.53 -20.01
CA PRO A 703 -16.96 -4.44 -19.16
C PRO A 703 -17.79 -5.49 -19.92
N PHE A 704 -18.36 -5.15 -21.08
CA PHE A 704 -19.12 -6.10 -21.90
C PHE A 704 -18.26 -7.30 -22.35
N GLY A 705 -16.97 -7.07 -22.59
CA GLY A 705 -16.03 -8.10 -23.03
C GLY A 705 -15.55 -8.99 -21.88
N GLU A 706 -15.37 -8.43 -20.67
CA GLU A 706 -15.11 -9.24 -19.47
C GLU A 706 -16.32 -10.12 -19.10
N GLU A 707 -17.53 -9.59 -19.22
CA GLU A 707 -18.77 -10.34 -18.97
C GLU A 707 -18.99 -11.45 -20.02
N PHE A 708 -18.76 -11.15 -21.31
CA PHE A 708 -18.71 -12.16 -22.36
C PHE A 708 -17.69 -13.26 -22.04
N LEU A 709 -16.45 -12.90 -21.68
CA LEU A 709 -15.41 -13.88 -21.33
C LEU A 709 -15.85 -14.77 -20.16
N ARG A 710 -16.40 -14.18 -19.10
CA ARG A 710 -16.87 -14.90 -17.91
C ARG A 710 -17.91 -15.95 -18.29
N GLN A 711 -18.92 -15.59 -19.08
CA GLN A 711 -19.96 -16.51 -19.53
C GLN A 711 -19.41 -17.56 -20.51
N ALA A 712 -18.64 -17.14 -21.52
CA ALA A 712 -18.09 -18.02 -22.56
C ALA A 712 -17.12 -19.06 -21.97
N ILE A 713 -16.24 -18.66 -21.05
CA ILE A 713 -15.30 -19.56 -20.39
C ILE A 713 -16.04 -20.57 -19.51
N GLU A 714 -17.08 -20.15 -18.77
CA GLU A 714 -17.86 -21.09 -17.98
C GLU A 714 -18.54 -22.15 -18.87
N ARG A 715 -19.10 -21.76 -20.01
CA ARG A 715 -19.69 -22.70 -20.98
C ARG A 715 -18.63 -23.63 -21.58
N LEU A 716 -17.48 -23.10 -21.98
CA LEU A 716 -16.36 -23.88 -22.52
C LEU A 716 -15.87 -24.95 -21.52
N LEU A 717 -15.69 -24.57 -20.25
CA LEU A 717 -15.27 -25.48 -19.18
C LEU A 717 -16.34 -26.51 -18.78
N ARG A 718 -17.60 -26.29 -19.16
CA ARG A 718 -18.71 -27.25 -19.06
C ARG A 718 -18.94 -28.05 -20.36
N ARG A 719 -18.03 -27.95 -21.35
CA ARG A 719 -18.10 -28.59 -22.69
C ARG A 719 -19.31 -28.13 -23.54
N ASP A 720 -19.93 -26.99 -23.21
CA ASP A 720 -21.11 -26.45 -23.89
C ASP A 720 -20.69 -25.48 -25.02
N LEU A 721 -20.04 -26.00 -26.07
CA LEU A 721 -19.65 -25.20 -27.26
C LEU A 721 -20.85 -24.51 -27.94
N PRO A 722 -22.03 -25.14 -28.08
CA PRO A 722 -23.24 -24.44 -28.53
C PRO A 722 -23.64 -23.28 -27.61
N GLY A 723 -23.44 -23.40 -26.31
CA GLY A 723 -23.61 -22.31 -25.33
C GLY A 723 -22.57 -21.20 -25.49
N VAL A 724 -21.31 -21.52 -25.79
CA VAL A 724 -20.27 -20.51 -26.12
C VAL A 724 -20.70 -19.71 -27.37
N GLN A 725 -21.15 -20.39 -28.43
CA GLN A 725 -21.65 -19.74 -29.63
C GLN A 725 -22.87 -18.88 -29.32
N ARG A 726 -23.84 -19.36 -28.54
CA ARG A 726 -25.03 -18.60 -28.14
C ARG A 726 -24.66 -17.29 -27.44
N VAL A 727 -23.77 -17.35 -26.44
CA VAL A 727 -23.28 -16.17 -25.70
C VAL A 727 -22.56 -15.19 -26.62
N TYR A 728 -21.78 -15.66 -27.60
CA TYR A 728 -21.16 -14.80 -28.62
C TYR A 728 -22.19 -14.12 -29.52
N LEU A 729 -23.16 -14.88 -30.05
CA LEU A 729 -24.22 -14.35 -30.92
C LEU A 729 -25.12 -13.35 -30.18
N GLU A 730 -25.43 -13.61 -28.90
CA GLU A 730 -26.17 -12.68 -28.03
C GLU A 730 -25.40 -11.37 -27.80
N ALA A 731 -24.09 -11.43 -27.57
CA ALA A 731 -23.24 -10.24 -27.43
C ALA A 731 -23.10 -9.45 -28.74
N VAL A 732 -22.90 -10.13 -29.89
CA VAL A 732 -22.88 -9.49 -31.22
C VAL A 732 -24.23 -8.83 -31.53
N ARG A 733 -25.34 -9.52 -31.22
CA ARG A 733 -26.69 -8.99 -31.38
C ARG A 733 -26.91 -7.75 -30.51
N ALA A 734 -26.54 -7.80 -29.23
CA ALA A 734 -26.71 -6.68 -28.30
C ALA A 734 -25.90 -5.44 -28.70
N LEU A 735 -24.71 -5.63 -29.30
CA LEU A 735 -23.93 -4.55 -29.92
C LEU A 735 -24.62 -3.98 -31.16
N ARG A 736 -25.07 -4.84 -32.09
CA ARG A 736 -25.71 -4.42 -33.36
C ARG A 736 -27.07 -3.74 -33.15
N GLU A 737 -27.90 -4.27 -32.27
CA GLU A 737 -29.19 -3.69 -31.84
C GLU A 737 -29.01 -2.52 -30.86
N ARG A 738 -27.77 -2.24 -30.43
CA ARG A 738 -27.38 -1.15 -29.51
C ARG A 738 -28.08 -1.20 -28.14
N THR A 739 -28.41 -2.40 -27.67
CA THR A 739 -29.10 -2.62 -26.38
C THR A 739 -28.16 -2.52 -25.18
N LEU A 740 -26.84 -2.68 -25.37
CA LEU A 740 -25.86 -2.48 -24.29
C LEU A 740 -25.75 -0.98 -23.92
N PRO A 741 -25.73 -0.62 -22.63
CA PRO A 741 -25.54 0.75 -22.17
C PRO A 741 -24.07 1.18 -22.34
N VAL A 742 -23.81 2.48 -22.60
CA VAL A 742 -22.44 3.00 -22.83
C VAL A 742 -21.48 2.71 -21.69
N GLU A 743 -21.98 2.59 -20.46
CA GLU A 743 -21.23 2.25 -19.27
C GLU A 743 -20.61 0.84 -19.34
N GLN A 744 -21.24 -0.10 -20.05
CA GLN A 744 -20.66 -1.44 -20.31
C GLN A 744 -19.67 -1.44 -21.49
N ILE A 745 -19.73 -0.41 -22.35
CA ILE A 745 -18.89 -0.25 -23.53
C ILE A 745 -17.61 0.57 -23.21
N ALA A 746 -17.64 1.37 -22.13
CA ALA A 746 -16.58 2.33 -21.84
C ALA A 746 -15.32 1.69 -21.23
N ILE A 747 -14.16 1.97 -21.82
CA ILE A 747 -12.85 1.56 -21.29
C ILE A 747 -12.38 2.54 -20.22
N LYS A 748 -11.96 2.02 -19.05
CA LYS A 748 -11.36 2.80 -17.96
C LYS A 748 -9.90 3.14 -18.27
N VAL A 749 -9.57 4.43 -18.39
CA VAL A 749 -8.22 4.89 -18.74
C VAL A 749 -7.71 5.93 -17.75
N ARG A 750 -6.47 5.75 -17.28
CA ARG A 750 -5.74 6.77 -16.53
C ARG A 750 -4.97 7.69 -17.49
N LEU A 751 -5.25 8.98 -17.43
CA LEU A 751 -4.51 10.01 -18.17
C LEU A 751 -3.09 10.14 -17.61
N THR A 752 -2.09 10.16 -18.49
CA THR A 752 -0.65 10.15 -18.15
C THR A 752 0.06 11.46 -18.49
N LYS A 753 -0.61 12.36 -19.22
CA LYS A 753 -0.15 13.69 -19.64
C LYS A 753 -1.09 14.79 -19.14
N ALA A 754 -0.56 15.95 -18.80
CA ALA A 754 -1.31 17.20 -18.65
C ALA A 754 -1.83 17.71 -20.02
N PRO A 755 -2.77 18.68 -20.05
CA PRO A 755 -3.28 19.25 -21.30
C PRO A 755 -2.18 19.77 -22.23
N GLU A 756 -1.22 20.51 -21.68
CA GLU A 756 -0.12 21.16 -22.40
C GLU A 756 0.87 20.12 -22.93
N GLU A 757 1.18 19.09 -22.13
CA GLU A 757 2.01 17.94 -22.52
C GLU A 757 1.38 17.13 -23.66
N TYR A 758 0.05 17.01 -23.68
CA TYR A 758 -0.65 16.32 -24.77
C TYR A 758 -0.66 17.17 -26.05
N GLU A 759 -1.03 18.44 -25.96
CA GLU A 759 -1.11 19.32 -27.14
C GLU A 759 0.25 19.43 -27.86
N ALA A 760 1.36 19.45 -27.11
CA ALA A 760 2.72 19.43 -27.66
C ALA A 760 3.06 18.18 -28.51
N VAL A 761 2.42 17.03 -28.26
CA VAL A 761 2.63 15.77 -29.03
C VAL A 761 1.47 15.42 -29.97
N ARG A 762 0.32 16.09 -29.83
CA ARG A 762 -0.93 15.78 -30.54
C ARG A 762 -0.81 15.79 -32.06
N GLY A 763 0.00 16.69 -32.60
CA GLY A 763 0.30 16.77 -34.04
C GLY A 763 1.08 15.57 -34.59
N GLN A 764 1.80 14.83 -33.73
CA GLN A 764 2.55 13.62 -34.09
C GLN A 764 1.73 12.35 -33.81
N ARG A 765 0.99 12.33 -32.70
CA ARG A 765 0.19 11.18 -32.28
C ARG A 765 -1.07 11.64 -31.57
N ARG A 766 -2.23 11.35 -32.17
CA ARG A 766 -3.53 11.47 -31.49
C ARG A 766 -3.76 10.24 -30.62
N GLU A 767 -4.08 10.47 -29.34
CA GLU A 767 -4.35 9.42 -28.36
C GLU A 767 -5.82 9.49 -27.94
N LEU A 768 -6.56 8.39 -28.16
CA LEU A 768 -8.02 8.29 -27.99
C LEU A 768 -8.57 8.92 -26.69
N PRO A 769 -7.96 8.73 -25.49
CA PRO A 769 -8.51 9.27 -24.24
C PRO A 769 -8.50 10.80 -24.19
N TYR A 770 -7.50 11.44 -24.80
CA TYR A 770 -7.37 12.90 -24.80
C TYR A 770 -8.19 13.53 -25.92
N GLU A 771 -8.25 12.90 -27.09
CA GLU A 771 -9.21 13.32 -28.13
C GLU A 771 -10.65 13.19 -27.64
N ALA A 772 -10.99 12.16 -26.85
CA ALA A 772 -12.30 12.01 -26.24
C ALA A 772 -12.60 13.14 -25.23
N MET A 773 -11.64 13.54 -24.39
CA MET A 773 -11.77 14.68 -23.49
C MET A 773 -12.06 15.98 -24.27
N LEU A 774 -11.24 16.28 -25.29
CA LEU A 774 -11.39 17.48 -26.12
C LEU A 774 -12.71 17.48 -26.92
N GLN A 775 -13.10 16.34 -27.51
CA GLN A 775 -14.39 16.20 -28.21
C GLN A 775 -15.60 16.30 -27.27
N SER A 776 -15.41 16.02 -25.98
CA SER A 776 -16.41 16.22 -24.92
C SER A 776 -16.39 17.63 -24.31
N GLY A 777 -15.59 18.57 -24.86
CA GLY A 777 -15.42 19.93 -24.34
C GLY A 777 -14.64 20.03 -23.02
N ARG A 778 -13.95 18.96 -22.60
CA ARG A 778 -13.18 18.90 -21.35
C ARG A 778 -11.71 19.23 -21.62
N GLU A 779 -11.40 20.52 -21.73
CA GLU A 779 -10.04 21.02 -22.02
C GLU A 779 -9.08 21.03 -20.82
N ARG A 780 -9.59 20.76 -19.61
CA ARG A 780 -8.79 20.75 -18.37
C ARG A 780 -8.84 19.39 -17.71
N TRP A 781 -7.69 18.85 -17.33
CA TRP A 781 -7.57 17.61 -16.56
C TRP A 781 -6.26 17.55 -15.79
N SER A 782 -6.21 16.68 -14.77
CA SER A 782 -4.99 16.39 -14.02
C SER A 782 -4.31 15.13 -14.52
N ARG A 783 -2.97 15.12 -14.50
CA ARG A 783 -2.18 13.90 -14.68
C ARG A 783 -2.56 12.87 -13.59
N GLY A 784 -2.83 11.64 -14.00
CA GLY A 784 -3.30 10.57 -13.11
C GLY A 784 -4.83 10.47 -12.96
N ALA A 785 -5.60 11.44 -13.47
CA ALA A 785 -7.06 11.36 -13.52
C ALA A 785 -7.52 10.12 -14.29
N VAL A 786 -8.67 9.57 -13.91
CA VAL A 786 -9.24 8.36 -14.52
C VAL A 786 -10.55 8.75 -15.20
N VAL A 787 -10.69 8.37 -16.46
CA VAL A 787 -11.84 8.66 -17.33
C VAL A 787 -12.34 7.38 -17.96
N HIS A 788 -13.63 7.30 -18.30
CA HIS A 788 -14.19 6.20 -19.08
C HIS A 788 -14.44 6.68 -20.51
N VAL A 789 -13.87 5.98 -21.49
CA VAL A 789 -13.82 6.42 -22.89
C VAL A 789 -14.67 5.48 -23.75
N VAL A 790 -15.51 6.04 -24.62
CA VAL A 790 -16.27 5.29 -25.62
C VAL A 790 -15.92 5.79 -27.01
N ARG A 791 -15.58 4.86 -27.92
CA ARG A 791 -15.53 5.14 -29.37
C ARG A 791 -16.94 5.22 -29.96
N LEU A 792 -17.19 6.28 -30.72
CA LEU A 792 -18.47 6.58 -31.38
C LEU A 792 -18.35 6.44 -32.90
N THR A 793 -19.50 6.28 -33.56
CA THR A 793 -19.60 6.16 -35.03
C THR A 793 -18.86 7.31 -35.75
N GLY A 794 -18.11 6.98 -36.80
CA GLY A 794 -17.35 7.95 -37.60
C GLY A 794 -15.99 8.34 -37.01
N GLY A 795 -15.38 7.49 -36.17
CA GLY A 795 -14.04 7.71 -35.62
C GLY A 795 -13.97 8.75 -34.50
N ARG A 796 -15.12 9.21 -34.00
CA ARG A 796 -15.24 10.08 -32.83
C ARG A 796 -15.03 9.29 -31.53
N ALA A 797 -14.80 9.98 -30.43
CA ALA A 797 -14.81 9.40 -29.09
C ALA A 797 -15.37 10.40 -28.09
N THR A 798 -15.96 9.88 -27.01
CA THR A 798 -16.51 10.69 -25.91
C THR A 798 -16.04 10.16 -24.58
N VAL A 799 -16.01 11.03 -23.57
CA VAL A 799 -15.84 10.63 -22.18
C VAL A 799 -17.21 10.48 -21.56
N VAL A 800 -17.46 9.28 -21.03
CA VAL A 800 -18.64 8.96 -20.25
C VAL A 800 -18.23 9.10 -18.78
N ASP A 801 -19.04 9.79 -17.99
CA ASP A 801 -18.84 9.77 -16.54
C ASP A 801 -19.16 8.36 -16.03
N PRO A 802 -18.37 7.82 -15.09
CA PRO A 802 -18.69 6.51 -14.52
C PRO A 802 -20.13 6.48 -13.99
N PRO A 803 -20.81 5.32 -14.03
CA PRO A 803 -21.86 5.06 -13.05
C PRO A 803 -21.17 5.01 -11.68
N ASN A 804 -21.12 6.17 -11.02
CA ASN A 804 -20.49 6.28 -9.71
C ASN A 804 -21.44 5.77 -8.64
N ASP A 805 -20.98 4.76 -7.89
CA ASP A 805 -21.45 4.56 -6.53
C ASP A 805 -21.04 5.77 -5.63
N ASP A 806 -19.91 6.44 -5.94
CA ASP A 806 -19.36 7.63 -5.22
C ASP A 806 -18.46 8.56 -6.10
N ASP A 807 -19.01 9.65 -6.67
CA ASP A 807 -18.39 10.99 -6.98
C ASP A 807 -18.82 11.72 -8.27
N ASP A 808 -19.12 13.00 -8.12
CA ASP A 808 -19.66 13.94 -9.12
C ASP A 808 -18.64 14.54 -10.13
N ASP A 809 -19.16 15.09 -11.25
CA ASP A 809 -18.72 16.41 -11.76
C ASP A 809 -19.82 17.08 -12.64
N GLY A 810 -20.64 17.93 -12.02
CA GLY A 810 -20.73 19.37 -12.34
C GLY A 810 -21.24 19.86 -13.73
N SER A 811 -21.28 19.03 -14.77
CA SER A 811 -21.51 19.46 -16.16
C SER A 811 -22.95 19.28 -16.68
N LYS A 812 -23.84 18.70 -15.87
CA LYS A 812 -25.18 18.22 -16.29
C LYS A 812 -26.20 19.31 -16.68
N GLN A 813 -25.88 20.61 -16.57
CA GLN A 813 -26.81 21.69 -16.94
C GLN A 813 -26.86 22.04 -18.45
N ARG A 814 -25.94 21.52 -19.29
CA ARG A 814 -25.92 21.81 -20.76
C ARG A 814 -26.22 20.64 -21.70
N ALA A 815 -26.26 19.40 -21.21
CA ALA A 815 -26.28 18.20 -22.07
C ALA A 815 -27.65 17.55 -22.34
N ARG A 816 -28.77 18.13 -21.87
CA ARG A 816 -30.11 17.50 -21.94
C ARG A 816 -30.70 17.30 -23.36
N GLY A 817 -30.08 17.85 -24.40
CA GLY A 817 -30.46 17.60 -25.81
C GLY A 817 -29.68 16.51 -26.54
N ALA A 818 -28.47 16.15 -26.07
CA ALA A 818 -27.54 15.28 -26.81
C ALA A 818 -27.20 13.96 -26.10
N ALA A 819 -27.42 13.86 -24.78
CA ALA A 819 -27.09 12.65 -24.02
C ALA A 819 -27.99 11.44 -24.35
N ALA A 820 -29.23 11.67 -24.81
CA ALA A 820 -30.15 10.59 -25.19
C ALA A 820 -29.71 9.87 -26.49
N THR A 821 -29.16 10.60 -27.46
CA THR A 821 -28.60 10.04 -28.70
C THR A 821 -27.20 9.45 -28.49
N ALA A 822 -26.37 10.05 -27.63
CA ALA A 822 -25.04 9.53 -27.32
C ALA A 822 -25.04 8.16 -26.61
N ARG A 823 -26.11 7.79 -25.88
CA ARG A 823 -26.24 6.51 -25.16
C ARG A 823 -26.20 5.27 -26.04
N HIS A 824 -26.40 5.40 -27.35
CA HIS A 824 -26.42 4.27 -28.29
C HIS A 824 -25.53 4.48 -29.54
N ASP A 825 -24.92 5.65 -29.75
CA ASP A 825 -24.08 5.96 -30.95
C ASP A 825 -22.63 5.40 -30.87
N TYR A 826 -22.42 4.28 -30.20
CA TYR A 826 -21.11 3.61 -30.20
C TYR A 826 -20.81 2.92 -31.53
N ASP A 827 -19.52 2.78 -31.80
CA ASP A 827 -18.96 2.18 -33.04
C ASP A 827 -19.11 0.65 -33.02
N VAL A 828 -20.27 0.17 -33.48
CA VAL A 828 -20.65 -1.26 -33.50
C VAL A 828 -19.58 -2.12 -34.16
N ASP A 829 -19.08 -1.72 -35.33
CA ASP A 829 -18.09 -2.50 -36.08
C ASP A 829 -16.77 -2.63 -35.32
N TYR A 830 -16.31 -1.55 -34.67
CA TYR A 830 -15.15 -1.60 -33.78
C TYR A 830 -15.36 -2.57 -32.60
N TYR A 831 -16.51 -2.52 -31.92
CA TYR A 831 -16.74 -3.35 -30.73
C TYR A 831 -17.04 -4.82 -31.07
N VAL A 832 -17.75 -5.12 -32.18
CA VAL A 832 -17.92 -6.49 -32.69
C VAL A 832 -16.58 -7.07 -33.13
N LYS A 833 -15.73 -6.26 -33.80
CA LYS A 833 -14.36 -6.66 -34.11
C LYS A 833 -13.55 -6.93 -32.85
N SER A 834 -13.58 -6.03 -31.86
CA SER A 834 -12.87 -6.22 -30.58
C SER A 834 -13.37 -7.46 -29.83
N LEU A 835 -14.69 -7.70 -29.79
CA LEU A 835 -15.28 -8.91 -29.23
C LEU A 835 -14.65 -10.17 -29.84
N ARG A 836 -14.45 -10.21 -31.16
CA ARG A 836 -13.81 -11.36 -31.83
C ARG A 836 -12.28 -11.40 -31.65
N THR A 837 -11.57 -10.30 -31.93
CA THR A 837 -10.10 -10.29 -32.01
C THR A 837 -9.40 -10.16 -30.66
N THR A 838 -10.08 -9.60 -29.65
CA THR A 838 -9.52 -9.32 -28.32
C THR A 838 -10.02 -10.32 -27.29
N PHE A 839 -11.34 -10.53 -27.23
CA PHE A 839 -11.99 -11.34 -26.20
C PHE A 839 -12.15 -12.80 -26.64
N ALA A 840 -12.87 -13.09 -27.73
CA ALA A 840 -13.07 -14.46 -28.21
C ALA A 840 -11.74 -15.18 -28.49
N ALA A 841 -10.74 -14.47 -29.01
CA ALA A 841 -9.38 -14.97 -29.21
C ALA A 841 -8.73 -15.60 -27.95
N ARG A 842 -9.15 -15.24 -26.73
CA ARG A 842 -8.67 -15.86 -25.48
C ARG A 842 -9.16 -17.30 -25.28
N LEU A 843 -10.24 -17.70 -25.95
CA LEU A 843 -10.75 -19.06 -25.95
C LEU A 843 -10.10 -19.95 -27.04
N ALA A 844 -9.27 -19.38 -27.92
CA ALA A 844 -8.66 -20.10 -29.03
C ALA A 844 -7.77 -21.28 -28.60
N THR A 845 -7.08 -21.17 -27.45
CA THR A 845 -6.26 -22.28 -26.93
C THR A 845 -7.08 -23.51 -26.52
N GLY A 846 -8.37 -23.35 -26.23
CA GLY A 846 -9.28 -24.43 -25.85
C GLY A 846 -10.12 -25.00 -27.00
N LEU A 847 -9.91 -24.57 -28.24
CA LEU A 847 -10.72 -24.96 -29.40
C LEU A 847 -9.82 -25.35 -30.59
N SER A 848 -10.26 -26.31 -31.41
CA SER A 848 -9.61 -26.53 -32.72
C SER A 848 -9.81 -25.29 -33.61
N PRO A 849 -8.95 -25.03 -34.62
CA PRO A 849 -9.14 -23.91 -35.54
C PRO A 849 -10.51 -23.92 -36.23
N GLU A 850 -11.03 -25.12 -36.54
CA GLU A 850 -12.36 -25.34 -37.13
C GLU A 850 -13.48 -25.02 -36.15
N HIS A 851 -13.42 -25.52 -34.90
CA HIS A 851 -14.40 -25.20 -33.86
C HIS A 851 -14.38 -23.71 -33.52
N PHE A 852 -13.20 -23.08 -33.45
CA PHE A 852 -13.08 -21.64 -33.23
C PHE A 852 -13.74 -20.83 -34.36
N ALA A 853 -13.50 -21.20 -35.62
CA ALA A 853 -14.10 -20.56 -36.77
C ALA A 853 -15.64 -20.69 -36.79
N ALA A 854 -16.18 -21.84 -36.37
CA ALA A 854 -17.61 -22.11 -36.31
C ALA A 854 -18.31 -21.44 -35.11
N VAL A 855 -17.73 -21.52 -33.91
CA VAL A 855 -18.28 -20.92 -32.67
C VAL A 855 -18.34 -19.40 -32.79
N PHE A 856 -17.33 -18.76 -33.40
CA PHE A 856 -17.24 -17.29 -33.51
C PHE A 856 -17.52 -16.77 -34.92
N ALA A 857 -18.21 -17.54 -35.77
CA ALA A 857 -18.62 -17.12 -37.11
C ALA A 857 -19.46 -15.82 -37.06
N ASP A 858 -19.30 -14.96 -38.07
CA ASP A 858 -20.15 -13.76 -38.18
C ASP A 858 -21.57 -14.20 -38.54
N PRO A 859 -22.62 -13.75 -37.81
CA PRO A 859 -24.01 -14.08 -38.14
C PRO A 859 -24.41 -13.75 -39.58
N ASP A 860 -23.79 -12.74 -40.19
CA ASP A 860 -24.15 -12.25 -41.53
C ASP A 860 -23.32 -12.95 -42.63
N GLN A 861 -22.36 -13.80 -42.26
CA GLN A 861 -21.48 -14.55 -43.16
C GLN A 861 -21.43 -16.05 -42.81
N LEU A 862 -22.53 -16.60 -42.31
CA LEU A 862 -22.64 -18.02 -41.98
C LEU A 862 -22.48 -18.89 -43.23
N SER A 863 -21.53 -19.83 -43.18
CA SER A 863 -21.37 -20.85 -44.22
C SER A 863 -22.51 -21.87 -44.17
N LEU A 864 -23.13 -22.15 -45.31
CA LEU A 864 -24.11 -23.24 -45.47
C LEU A 864 -23.53 -24.64 -45.19
N PHE A 865 -22.20 -24.75 -45.11
CA PHE A 865 -21.46 -26.00 -44.88
C PHE A 865 -20.53 -25.89 -43.64
N GLY A 866 -20.90 -25.09 -42.64
CA GLY A 866 -20.15 -25.03 -41.38
C GLY A 866 -20.17 -26.36 -40.61
N PRO A 867 -19.08 -26.73 -39.90
CA PRO A 867 -19.05 -27.96 -39.12
C PRO A 867 -20.06 -27.93 -37.96
N THR A 868 -20.70 -29.05 -37.68
CA THR A 868 -21.70 -29.17 -36.63
C THR A 868 -21.07 -29.10 -35.24
N LEU A 869 -21.49 -28.14 -34.40
CA LEU A 869 -21.05 -28.06 -32.99
C LEU A 869 -21.68 -29.13 -32.08
N ALA A 870 -22.56 -29.99 -32.60
CA ALA A 870 -23.13 -31.11 -31.85
C ALA A 870 -22.07 -32.19 -31.62
N GLY A 871 -21.71 -32.44 -30.35
CA GLY A 871 -20.62 -33.35 -29.98
C GLY A 871 -19.21 -32.77 -30.16
N ALA A 872 -19.09 -31.48 -30.48
CA ALA A 872 -17.80 -30.80 -30.55
C ALA A 872 -17.23 -30.58 -29.13
N GLU A 873 -15.96 -30.92 -28.93
CA GLU A 873 -15.32 -30.87 -27.61
C GLU A 873 -14.23 -29.78 -27.52
N PRO A 874 -13.98 -29.24 -26.32
CA PRO A 874 -12.77 -28.48 -26.04
C PRO A 874 -11.52 -29.34 -26.22
N ILE A 875 -10.38 -28.71 -26.55
CA ILE A 875 -9.09 -29.40 -26.73
C ILE A 875 -8.09 -29.04 -25.62
N LEU A 876 -7.14 -29.94 -25.37
CA LEU A 876 -5.93 -29.72 -24.58
C LEU A 876 -4.71 -30.05 -25.44
N THR A 877 -3.84 -29.07 -25.66
CA THR A 877 -2.60 -29.20 -26.43
C THR A 877 -1.42 -29.29 -25.47
N ARG A 878 -0.68 -30.40 -25.49
CA ARG A 878 0.60 -30.51 -24.78
C ARG A 878 1.69 -29.82 -25.58
N LEU A 879 2.49 -29.00 -24.91
CA LEU A 879 3.64 -28.30 -25.51
C LEU A 879 4.86 -29.22 -25.54
N THR A 880 5.71 -29.06 -26.54
CA THR A 880 7.01 -29.77 -26.60
C THR A 880 8.02 -29.15 -25.62
N ASP A 881 9.08 -29.89 -25.27
CA ASP A 881 10.12 -29.38 -24.35
C ASP A 881 10.74 -28.04 -24.82
N ALA A 882 10.85 -27.84 -26.14
CA ALA A 882 11.35 -26.61 -26.75
C ALA A 882 10.37 -25.42 -26.65
N GLU A 883 9.07 -25.68 -26.49
CA GLU A 883 8.04 -24.66 -26.26
C GLU A 883 7.85 -24.40 -24.76
N ALA A 884 7.97 -25.43 -23.93
CA ALA A 884 7.86 -25.37 -22.47
C ALA A 884 9.04 -24.67 -21.78
N SER A 885 10.22 -24.60 -22.41
CA SER A 885 11.44 -24.01 -21.82
C SER A 885 11.64 -22.51 -22.07
N VAL A 886 10.80 -21.86 -22.89
CA VAL A 886 11.06 -20.50 -23.45
C VAL A 886 10.74 -19.35 -22.47
N LEU A 887 10.17 -19.65 -21.29
CA LEU A 887 9.58 -18.63 -20.40
C LEU A 887 10.34 -18.42 -19.07
N LEU A 888 11.65 -18.63 -19.09
CA LEU A 888 12.52 -17.87 -18.19
C LEU A 888 12.41 -16.38 -18.56
N PRO A 889 12.17 -15.45 -17.62
CA PRO A 889 12.23 -14.04 -17.93
C PRO A 889 13.67 -13.71 -18.34
N GLU A 890 13.87 -13.34 -19.62
CA GLU A 890 15.16 -12.83 -20.07
C GLU A 890 15.60 -11.73 -19.10
N ALA A 891 16.75 -11.93 -18.46
CA ALA A 891 17.40 -10.86 -17.72
C ALA A 891 17.60 -9.73 -18.72
N LYS A 892 16.88 -8.61 -18.52
CA LYS A 892 16.94 -7.43 -19.39
C LYS A 892 18.42 -7.07 -19.58
N ARG A 893 18.98 -7.43 -20.74
CA ARG A 893 20.31 -6.99 -21.11
C ARG A 893 20.28 -5.45 -21.06
N PRO A 894 21.22 -4.79 -20.36
CA PRO A 894 21.25 -3.34 -20.37
C PRO A 894 21.36 -2.89 -21.83
N PRO A 895 20.56 -1.90 -22.27
CA PRO A 895 20.77 -1.31 -23.59
C PRO A 895 22.18 -0.69 -23.61
N GLY A 896 23.00 -1.12 -24.55
CA GLY A 896 24.34 -0.60 -24.78
C GLY A 896 24.35 0.77 -25.45
#